data_AF-A0A7V0WUQ2-F1
#
_entry.id   AF-A0A7V0WUQ2-F1
#
_cell.length_a   1.000
_cell.length_b   1.000
_cell.length_c   1.000
_cell.angle_alpha   90.00
_cell.angle_beta   90.00
_cell.angle_gamma   90.00
#
_symmetry.space_group_name_H-M   'P 1'
#
loop_
_entity.id
_entity.type
_entity.pdbx_description
1 polymer ?
#
loop_
_entity_poly.entity_id
_entity_poly.type
_entity_poly.pdbx_seq_one_letter_code
_entity_poly.pdbx_strand_id
1 'polypeptide(L)'
;MLRFCLLTIIFAIATSVFSQQPLPKGMTQAERLIWDEYLKNYPSDRGTAPPAETPRTPAEWEEMQGVIITWAAYQQNLREIVRHAKQYVTVYIVCSNPTTVQNYLAEGGVNTDNIVFVEADYDSVWVRDYGPQSIYLNGTNELAFVDWVYNRSRPNDDVIPSVIGAELGVPVYQMTQAPNRLIATGGNFMTDGHHQGFSSELILEENSTLTEEQIDNIKYSYMGINPYIKMTTLPYDDIHHIDMHMKLLDEETLLVGQYPEGVSDGPQIEANLSYILNNYQTPYGRPYRVLRIPMPADEYGNYPDDWSDYLTYTNAVILNGLVLVPIYGLPQDDEALDIYRKAMPGYNVVGINMRNVIPASGAIHCITREIAANDPIFISHAPYRNGVDYSTQGYTVDATISSAEGISNASVYWSTNITAGFNEVTMQQGEGESYTATIPSQPVNSTVYYYISATNSNSKTVAKPLVAPLGYYEFELNSTSASTHFLDVTTSGNGYTNFIGNNLEFTEGTLLTLSASASDGWQFDRWEISGTTYQTSEVQITINENLSATAYFTEVSSVFANMQGKLSLYPNPASGMVRIANPTTSKNPIVLVVNAAGANVSVDTQVQNNEITLNAATLPSGVYLVKIIAANRVWSGRFVKV
;
A
#
# COMPACT_ATOMS: atom_id res chain seq x y z
N MET A 1 44.44 -80.41 -19.50
CA MET A 1 43.26 -79.82 -20.17
C MET A 1 42.26 -79.47 -19.08
N LEU A 2 42.30 -78.25 -18.54
CA LEU A 2 41.44 -77.11 -18.93
C LEU A 2 39.94 -77.40 -18.73
N ARG A 3 39.13 -76.61 -18.05
CA ARG A 3 39.27 -75.45 -17.15
C ARG A 3 37.84 -75.24 -16.61
N PHE A 4 37.64 -75.16 -15.30
CA PHE A 4 36.37 -74.71 -14.71
C PHE A 4 36.24 -73.20 -14.95
N CYS A 5 35.21 -72.76 -15.66
CA CYS A 5 34.87 -71.34 -15.75
C CYS A 5 33.92 -70.97 -14.61
N LEU A 6 34.49 -70.34 -13.59
CA LEU A 6 33.79 -69.60 -12.55
C LEU A 6 33.27 -68.31 -13.19
N LEU A 7 31.95 -68.13 -13.31
CA LEU A 7 31.37 -66.83 -13.65
C LEU A 7 31.40 -65.95 -12.39
N THR A 8 32.41 -65.09 -12.30
CA THR A 8 32.47 -64.05 -11.29
C THR A 8 31.68 -62.85 -11.81
N ILE A 9 30.50 -62.61 -11.22
CA ILE A 9 29.76 -61.35 -11.41
C ILE A 9 30.55 -60.27 -10.68
N ILE A 10 31.27 -59.45 -11.44
CA ILE A 10 31.88 -58.22 -10.93
C ILE A 10 30.78 -57.16 -10.94
N PHE A 11 30.19 -56.90 -9.77
CA PHE A 11 29.45 -55.67 -9.52
C PHE A 11 30.50 -54.55 -9.51
N ALA A 12 30.67 -53.87 -10.64
CA ALA A 12 31.44 -52.65 -10.68
C ALA A 12 30.61 -51.56 -9.97
N ILE A 13 30.93 -51.30 -8.70
CA ILE A 13 30.55 -50.05 -8.04
C ILE A 13 31.36 -48.96 -8.74
N ALA A 14 30.80 -48.42 -9.81
CA ALA A 14 31.26 -47.16 -10.36
C ALA A 14 30.72 -46.05 -9.45
N THR A 15 31.52 -45.59 -8.50
CA THR A 15 31.35 -44.25 -7.93
C THR A 15 31.73 -43.23 -8.99
N SER A 16 30.86 -43.08 -9.98
CA SER A 16 30.89 -41.96 -10.89
C SER A 16 30.28 -40.77 -10.19
N VAL A 17 31.13 -39.88 -9.68
CA VAL A 17 30.79 -38.46 -9.49
C VAL A 17 30.72 -37.84 -10.89
N PHE A 18 29.75 -38.28 -11.70
CA PHE A 18 29.28 -37.49 -12.83
C PHE A 18 28.19 -36.59 -12.26
N SER A 19 28.36 -35.28 -12.40
CA SER A 19 27.28 -34.32 -12.20
C SER A 19 26.11 -34.76 -13.08
N GLN A 20 25.11 -35.43 -12.51
CA GLN A 20 23.86 -35.70 -13.20
C GLN A 20 23.32 -34.33 -13.62
N GLN A 21 22.99 -34.17 -14.90
CA GLN A 21 22.34 -32.94 -15.36
C GLN A 21 21.07 -32.74 -14.52
N PRO A 22 20.77 -31.51 -14.07
CA PRO A 22 19.54 -31.24 -13.32
C PRO A 22 18.34 -31.74 -14.13
N LEU A 23 17.41 -32.42 -13.45
CA LEU A 23 16.15 -32.82 -14.09
C LEU A 23 15.36 -31.56 -14.47
N PRO A 24 14.81 -31.48 -15.69
CA PRO A 24 13.95 -30.37 -16.07
C PRO A 24 12.70 -30.31 -15.19
N LYS A 25 12.03 -29.15 -15.16
CA LYS A 25 10.74 -29.00 -14.49
C LYS A 25 9.68 -29.92 -15.10
N GLY A 26 9.66 -30.00 -16.43
CA GLY A 26 8.87 -30.96 -17.20
C GLY A 26 9.33 -32.42 -17.01
N MET A 27 8.52 -33.38 -17.51
CA MET A 27 9.01 -34.74 -17.68
C MET A 27 10.08 -34.78 -18.77
N THR A 28 11.12 -35.58 -18.56
CA THR A 28 12.01 -36.04 -19.63
C THR A 28 11.28 -37.04 -20.54
N GLN A 29 11.85 -37.31 -21.73
CA GLN A 29 11.30 -38.35 -22.61
C GLN A 29 11.29 -39.73 -21.94
N ALA A 30 12.31 -40.05 -21.14
CA ALA A 30 12.37 -41.31 -20.41
C ALA A 30 11.25 -41.42 -19.35
N GLU A 31 11.01 -40.35 -18.60
CA GLU A 31 9.92 -40.27 -17.61
C GLU A 31 8.54 -40.45 -18.26
N ARG A 32 8.31 -39.82 -19.42
CA ARG A 32 7.07 -39.99 -20.20
C ARG A 32 6.84 -41.44 -20.64
N LEU A 33 7.89 -42.13 -21.07
CA LEU A 33 7.79 -43.52 -21.55
C LEU A 33 7.40 -44.51 -20.45
N ILE A 34 7.72 -44.21 -19.19
CA ILE A 34 7.40 -45.08 -18.04
C ILE A 34 6.19 -44.61 -17.24
N TRP A 35 5.57 -43.48 -17.59
CA TRP A 35 4.52 -42.85 -16.78
C TRP A 35 3.32 -43.78 -16.52
N ASP A 36 2.80 -44.44 -17.55
CA ASP A 36 1.68 -45.39 -17.39
C ASP A 36 2.04 -46.58 -16.51
N GLU A 37 3.30 -47.06 -16.57
CA GLU A 37 3.78 -48.15 -15.72
C GLU A 37 3.98 -47.68 -14.28
N TYR A 38 4.52 -46.46 -14.10
CA TYR A 38 4.66 -45.80 -12.81
C TYR A 38 3.30 -45.68 -12.09
N LEU A 39 2.27 -45.16 -12.78
CA LEU A 39 0.93 -45.01 -12.20
C LEU A 39 0.24 -46.34 -11.87
N LYS A 40 0.48 -47.40 -12.65
CA LYS A 40 -0.02 -48.75 -12.37
C LYS A 40 0.59 -49.34 -11.11
N ASN A 41 1.84 -49.01 -10.83
CA ASN A 41 2.60 -49.50 -9.68
C ASN A 41 2.68 -48.48 -8.53
N TYR A 42 1.89 -47.41 -8.59
CA TYR A 42 1.89 -46.36 -7.58
C TYR A 42 1.54 -46.93 -6.19
N PRO A 43 2.24 -46.57 -5.10
CA PRO A 43 2.03 -47.13 -3.77
C PRO A 43 0.57 -47.09 -3.34
N SER A 44 0.00 -48.20 -2.86
CA SER A 44 -1.43 -48.30 -2.52
C SER A 44 -1.76 -47.87 -1.08
N ASP A 45 -0.76 -47.60 -0.26
CA ASP A 45 -0.84 -47.29 1.16
C ASP A 45 -0.77 -45.79 1.49
N ARG A 46 -0.53 -44.93 0.49
CA ARG A 46 -0.40 -43.47 0.64
C ARG A 46 -1.70 -42.67 0.54
N GLY A 47 -2.88 -43.29 0.69
CA GLY A 47 -4.17 -42.61 0.50
C GLY A 47 -4.92 -42.38 1.82
N THR A 48 -5.54 -41.20 1.98
CA THR A 48 -6.40 -40.91 3.14
C THR A 48 -7.81 -40.54 2.71
N ALA A 49 -8.75 -40.47 3.65
CA ALA A 49 -9.98 -39.71 3.46
C ALA A 49 -9.66 -38.19 3.50
N PRO A 50 -10.50 -37.31 2.92
CA PRO A 50 -10.37 -35.87 3.16
C PRO A 50 -10.55 -35.54 4.65
N PRO A 51 -10.19 -34.31 5.07
CA PRO A 51 -10.61 -33.77 6.35
C PRO A 51 -12.12 -33.94 6.60
N ALA A 52 -12.51 -34.10 7.87
CA ALA A 52 -13.90 -34.35 8.25
C ALA A 52 -14.83 -33.16 7.95
N GLU A 53 -14.28 -31.95 8.01
CA GLU A 53 -14.93 -30.70 7.63
C GLU A 53 -14.15 -30.03 6.51
N THR A 54 -14.83 -29.25 5.68
CA THR A 54 -14.21 -28.51 4.57
C THR A 54 -13.13 -27.56 5.11
N PRO A 55 -11.84 -27.77 4.80
CA PRO A 55 -10.77 -26.95 5.32
C PRO A 55 -10.69 -25.59 4.61
N ARG A 56 -9.72 -24.75 4.98
CA ARG A 56 -9.35 -23.53 4.26
C ARG A 56 -7.91 -23.62 3.78
N THR A 57 -7.64 -23.36 2.50
CA THR A 57 -6.26 -23.20 2.02
C THR A 57 -5.83 -21.75 2.20
N PRO A 58 -4.71 -21.46 2.89
CA PRO A 58 -4.18 -20.11 2.99
C PRO A 58 -3.55 -19.62 1.68
N ALA A 59 -3.60 -18.32 1.46
CA ALA A 59 -2.88 -17.63 0.41
C ALA A 59 -1.40 -17.43 0.76
N GLU A 60 -0.56 -17.21 -0.26
CA GLU A 60 0.89 -17.10 -0.12
C GLU A 60 1.35 -15.84 0.64
N TRP A 61 0.52 -14.78 0.70
CA TRP A 61 0.81 -13.56 1.46
C TRP A 61 0.31 -13.60 2.91
N GLU A 62 -0.33 -14.69 3.33
CA GLU A 62 -0.69 -14.89 4.73
C GLU A 62 0.56 -15.19 5.58
N GLU A 63 0.36 -15.34 6.90
CA GLU A 63 1.47 -15.66 7.80
C GLU A 63 2.11 -17.01 7.47
N MET A 64 3.42 -16.97 7.21
CA MET A 64 4.24 -18.15 6.96
C MET A 64 5.21 -18.36 8.12
N GLN A 65 5.30 -19.60 8.63
CA GLN A 65 6.33 -19.96 9.61
C GLN A 65 7.61 -20.50 8.95
N GLY A 66 7.49 -21.00 7.71
CA GLY A 66 8.59 -21.69 7.06
C GLY A 66 8.58 -21.60 5.54
N VAL A 67 9.71 -21.96 4.95
CA VAL A 67 9.84 -22.25 3.52
C VAL A 67 10.70 -23.49 3.35
N ILE A 68 10.31 -24.37 2.43
CA ILE A 68 11.03 -25.58 2.07
C ILE A 68 11.83 -25.29 0.81
N ILE A 69 13.07 -25.77 0.80
CA ILE A 69 13.89 -25.92 -0.41
C ILE A 69 14.49 -27.34 -0.43
N THR A 70 14.76 -27.84 -1.63
CA THR A 70 15.48 -29.11 -1.80
C THR A 70 16.88 -28.83 -2.30
N TRP A 71 17.89 -29.26 -1.54
CA TRP A 71 19.30 -29.01 -1.81
C TRP A 71 19.85 -29.91 -2.92
N ALA A 72 19.40 -29.66 -4.15
CA ALA A 72 19.77 -30.39 -5.35
C ALA A 72 20.71 -29.55 -6.24
N ALA A 73 20.31 -29.31 -7.49
CA ALA A 73 21.02 -28.42 -8.41
C ALA A 73 20.85 -26.93 -8.01
N TYR A 74 21.59 -26.05 -8.70
CA TYR A 74 21.48 -24.59 -8.53
C TYR A 74 21.82 -24.08 -7.12
N GLN A 75 22.79 -24.71 -6.46
CA GLN A 75 23.19 -24.42 -5.06
C GLN A 75 23.53 -22.94 -4.79
N GLN A 76 24.05 -22.22 -5.79
CA GLN A 76 24.29 -20.78 -5.66
C GLN A 76 22.96 -20.02 -5.46
N ASN A 77 21.97 -20.28 -6.31
CA ASN A 77 20.63 -19.68 -6.21
C ASN A 77 19.93 -20.09 -4.91
N LEU A 78 20.01 -21.37 -4.54
CA LEU A 78 19.46 -21.88 -3.28
C LEU A 78 20.08 -21.16 -2.07
N ARG A 79 21.40 -20.93 -2.06
CA ARG A 79 22.05 -20.16 -0.99
C ARG A 79 21.53 -18.73 -0.89
N GLU A 80 21.29 -18.06 -2.02
CA GLU A 80 20.72 -16.70 -2.02
C GLU A 80 19.29 -16.70 -1.47
N ILE A 81 18.46 -17.68 -1.85
CA ILE A 81 17.12 -17.87 -1.29
C ILE A 81 17.21 -18.05 0.22
N VAL A 82 18.08 -18.96 0.71
CA VAL A 82 18.29 -19.19 2.15
C VAL A 82 18.71 -17.91 2.85
N ARG A 83 19.67 -17.15 2.29
CA ARG A 83 20.21 -15.92 2.89
C ARG A 83 19.13 -14.89 3.21
N HIS A 84 18.17 -14.74 2.31
CA HIS A 84 17.09 -13.78 2.47
C HIS A 84 15.91 -14.36 3.26
N ALA A 85 15.44 -15.56 2.90
CA ALA A 85 14.25 -16.16 3.51
C ALA A 85 14.40 -16.37 5.02
N LYS A 86 15.61 -16.77 5.47
CA LYS A 86 15.87 -17.06 6.89
C LYS A 86 15.71 -15.87 7.85
N GLN A 87 15.62 -14.65 7.31
CA GLN A 87 15.38 -13.43 8.08
C GLN A 87 13.89 -13.24 8.42
N TYR A 88 13.01 -13.97 7.72
CA TYR A 88 11.55 -13.81 7.80
C TYR A 88 10.82 -15.08 8.23
N VAL A 89 11.38 -16.25 7.91
CA VAL A 89 10.81 -17.57 8.18
C VAL A 89 11.90 -18.59 8.50
N THR A 90 11.52 -19.76 9.04
CA THR A 90 12.44 -20.91 9.15
C THR A 90 12.64 -21.56 7.79
N VAL A 91 13.88 -21.82 7.40
CA VAL A 91 14.19 -22.51 6.12
C VAL A 91 14.39 -24.00 6.37
N TYR A 92 13.51 -24.82 5.83
CA TYR A 92 13.60 -26.28 5.85
C TYR A 92 14.34 -26.76 4.59
N ILE A 93 15.54 -27.31 4.77
CA ILE A 93 16.38 -27.76 3.67
C ILE A 93 16.35 -29.29 3.60
N VAL A 94 15.61 -29.82 2.62
CA VAL A 94 15.64 -31.25 2.27
C VAL A 94 16.98 -31.55 1.61
N CYS A 95 17.77 -32.45 2.18
CA CYS A 95 19.10 -32.76 1.66
C CYS A 95 19.55 -34.18 2.01
N SER A 96 20.54 -34.70 1.30
CA SER A 96 21.12 -36.02 1.53
C SER A 96 22.26 -36.02 2.54
N ASN A 97 22.84 -34.85 2.82
CA ASN A 97 23.90 -34.69 3.81
C ASN A 97 23.91 -33.28 4.40
N PRO A 98 23.35 -33.09 5.61
CA PRO A 98 23.30 -31.78 6.27
C PRO A 98 24.66 -31.11 6.42
N THR A 99 25.73 -31.87 6.72
CA THR A 99 27.08 -31.31 6.93
C THR A 99 27.63 -30.67 5.67
N THR A 100 27.42 -31.29 4.51
CA THR A 100 27.85 -30.73 3.22
C THR A 100 27.13 -29.42 2.92
N VAL A 101 25.82 -29.35 3.17
CA VAL A 101 25.04 -28.12 2.97
C VAL A 101 25.49 -27.01 3.90
N GLN A 102 25.67 -27.32 5.20
CA GLN A 102 26.14 -26.37 6.20
C GLN A 102 27.48 -25.75 5.80
N ASN A 103 28.43 -26.56 5.35
CA ASN A 103 29.73 -26.06 4.89
C ASN A 103 29.59 -25.14 3.67
N TYR A 104 28.79 -25.51 2.67
CA TYR A 104 28.56 -24.68 1.48
C TYR A 104 27.91 -23.32 1.82
N LEU A 105 26.93 -23.33 2.73
CA LEU A 105 26.28 -22.11 3.21
C LEU A 105 27.29 -21.22 3.95
N ALA A 106 28.09 -21.80 4.85
CA ALA A 106 29.12 -21.09 5.61
C ALA A 106 30.18 -20.46 4.71
N GLU A 107 30.64 -21.16 3.66
CA GLU A 107 31.57 -20.64 2.66
C GLU A 107 31.01 -19.40 1.94
N GLY A 108 29.69 -19.32 1.76
CA GLY A 108 29.00 -18.15 1.22
C GLY A 108 28.47 -17.17 2.27
N GLY A 109 28.97 -17.24 3.51
CA GLY A 109 28.64 -16.29 4.59
C GLY A 109 27.23 -16.44 5.17
N VAL A 110 26.57 -17.58 4.98
CA VAL A 110 25.24 -17.87 5.53
C VAL A 110 25.39 -18.80 6.73
N ASN A 111 25.08 -18.30 7.94
CA ASN A 111 25.05 -19.13 9.15
C ASN A 111 23.75 -19.97 9.23
N THR A 112 23.66 -20.87 10.20
CA THR A 112 22.59 -21.88 10.28
C THR A 112 21.40 -21.50 11.18
N ASP A 113 21.37 -20.29 11.74
CA ASP A 113 20.23 -19.81 12.53
C ASP A 113 18.94 -19.86 11.68
N ASN A 114 17.78 -20.22 12.24
CA ASN A 114 16.53 -20.36 11.49
C ASN A 114 16.61 -21.30 10.27
N ILE A 115 17.50 -22.31 10.30
CA ILE A 115 17.58 -23.37 9.30
C ILE A 115 17.37 -24.72 9.97
N VAL A 116 16.50 -25.54 9.39
CA VAL A 116 16.28 -26.94 9.76
C VAL A 116 16.73 -27.81 8.58
N PHE A 117 17.61 -28.77 8.83
CA PHE A 117 18.03 -29.72 7.80
C PHE A 117 17.20 -30.99 7.92
N VAL A 118 16.53 -31.37 6.83
CA VAL A 118 15.69 -32.56 6.76
C VAL A 118 16.41 -33.58 5.89
N GLU A 119 16.92 -34.65 6.51
CA GLU A 119 17.67 -35.68 5.79
C GLU A 119 16.70 -36.67 5.12
N ALA A 120 16.59 -36.60 3.79
CA ALA A 120 15.74 -37.46 2.99
C ALA A 120 16.25 -37.59 1.55
N ASP A 121 15.86 -38.67 0.88
CA ASP A 121 16.09 -38.85 -0.55
C ASP A 121 15.15 -37.92 -1.36
N TYR A 122 15.63 -37.43 -2.51
CA TYR A 122 14.90 -36.58 -3.44
C TYR A 122 15.41 -36.83 -4.86
N ASP A 123 14.60 -36.52 -5.87
CA ASP A 123 14.96 -36.65 -7.28
C ASP A 123 15.29 -35.28 -7.91
N SER A 124 14.62 -34.20 -7.49
CA SER A 124 14.74 -32.89 -8.12
C SER A 124 14.61 -31.69 -7.17
N VAL A 125 14.93 -30.50 -7.69
CA VAL A 125 14.90 -29.22 -6.95
C VAL A 125 13.49 -28.61 -6.83
N TRP A 126 12.50 -29.16 -7.54
CA TRP A 126 11.24 -28.50 -7.88
C TRP A 126 10.15 -28.60 -6.78
N VAL A 127 10.54 -28.33 -5.52
CA VAL A 127 9.70 -28.56 -4.33
C VAL A 127 8.36 -27.81 -4.32
N ARG A 128 8.20 -26.78 -5.15
CA ARG A 128 6.89 -26.17 -5.40
C ARG A 128 5.83 -27.18 -5.81
N ASP A 129 6.21 -28.15 -6.64
CA ASP A 129 5.25 -29.02 -7.30
C ASP A 129 4.84 -30.21 -6.43
N TYR A 130 5.82 -30.79 -5.75
CA TYR A 130 5.68 -32.00 -4.96
C TYR A 130 5.62 -31.73 -3.47
N GLY A 131 5.98 -30.52 -3.00
CA GLY A 131 5.98 -30.19 -1.59
C GLY A 131 4.55 -30.09 -1.02
N PRO A 132 4.40 -30.21 0.31
CA PRO A 132 3.10 -30.23 0.95
C PRO A 132 2.35 -28.89 0.73
N GLN A 133 1.05 -28.94 0.46
CA GLN A 133 0.19 -27.74 0.47
C GLN A 133 -0.39 -27.53 1.86
N SER A 134 -0.17 -26.37 2.45
CA SER A 134 -0.79 -26.01 3.73
C SER A 134 -2.30 -25.87 3.59
N ILE A 135 -3.03 -26.34 4.60
CA ILE A 135 -4.46 -26.11 4.83
C ILE A 135 -4.70 -25.88 6.32
N TYR A 136 -5.79 -25.20 6.68
CA TYR A 136 -6.28 -25.12 8.04
C TYR A 136 -7.56 -25.94 8.19
N LEU A 137 -7.58 -26.83 9.17
CA LEU A 137 -8.76 -27.65 9.47
C LEU A 137 -9.87 -26.78 10.05
N ASN A 138 -11.05 -26.85 9.45
CA ASN A 138 -12.19 -26.09 9.94
C ASN A 138 -12.59 -26.55 11.36
N GLY A 139 -13.12 -25.61 12.15
CA GLY A 139 -13.50 -25.82 13.55
C GLY A 139 -12.34 -25.83 14.55
N THR A 140 -11.11 -26.13 14.13
CA THR A 140 -9.91 -26.14 14.99
C THR A 140 -8.86 -25.10 14.60
N ASN A 141 -8.84 -24.64 13.33
CA ASN A 141 -7.78 -23.85 12.74
C ASN A 141 -6.38 -24.48 12.87
N GLU A 142 -6.32 -25.80 13.07
CA GLU A 142 -5.08 -26.55 13.11
C GLU A 142 -4.45 -26.61 11.71
N LEU A 143 -3.13 -26.40 11.64
CA LEU A 143 -2.38 -26.58 10.40
C LEU A 143 -2.35 -28.06 10.03
N ALA A 144 -2.68 -28.35 8.77
CA ALA A 144 -2.49 -29.65 8.15
C ALA A 144 -1.87 -29.47 6.75
N PHE A 145 -1.42 -30.57 6.17
CA PHE A 145 -0.95 -30.59 4.79
C PHE A 145 -1.86 -31.44 3.91
N VAL A 146 -1.89 -31.12 2.63
CA VAL A 146 -2.35 -32.03 1.60
C VAL A 146 -1.22 -32.44 0.65
N ASP A 147 -1.37 -33.65 0.13
CA ASP A 147 -0.47 -34.33 -0.80
C ASP A 147 -1.29 -34.90 -1.96
N TRP A 148 -0.67 -35.08 -3.12
CA TRP A 148 -1.25 -35.58 -4.37
C TRP A 148 -0.25 -36.45 -5.10
N VAL A 149 -0.67 -37.12 -6.18
CA VAL A 149 0.30 -37.79 -7.06
C VAL A 149 1.08 -36.72 -7.81
N TYR A 150 2.38 -36.58 -7.56
CA TYR A 150 3.22 -35.68 -8.33
C TYR A 150 3.21 -36.10 -9.81
N ASN A 151 2.96 -35.15 -10.71
CA ASN A 151 2.89 -35.37 -12.15
C ASN A 151 4.23 -35.68 -12.83
N ARG A 152 5.19 -36.31 -12.12
CA ARG A 152 6.47 -36.82 -12.64
C ARG A 152 6.74 -38.20 -12.05
N SER A 153 7.42 -39.08 -12.79
CA SER A 153 7.86 -40.39 -12.28
C SER A 153 9.10 -40.27 -11.38
N ARG A 154 8.97 -39.45 -10.33
CA ARG A 154 9.99 -39.05 -9.35
C ARG A 154 9.54 -39.44 -7.93
N PRO A 155 9.68 -40.72 -7.55
CA PRO A 155 9.08 -41.24 -6.32
C PRO A 155 9.69 -40.67 -5.04
N ASN A 156 10.94 -40.20 -5.05
CA ASN A 156 11.57 -39.62 -3.86
C ASN A 156 11.07 -38.19 -3.62
N ASP A 157 10.85 -37.42 -4.69
CA ASP A 157 10.18 -36.12 -4.61
C ASP A 157 8.76 -36.26 -4.07
N ASP A 158 8.04 -37.25 -4.58
CA ASP A 158 6.62 -37.45 -4.31
C ASP A 158 6.33 -37.81 -2.84
N VAL A 159 7.31 -38.29 -2.06
CA VAL A 159 7.13 -38.61 -0.62
C VAL A 159 7.48 -37.45 0.33
N ILE A 160 8.06 -36.36 -0.18
CA ILE A 160 8.49 -35.22 0.64
C ILE A 160 7.37 -34.60 1.50
N PRO A 161 6.09 -34.51 1.06
CA PRO A 161 5.00 -34.07 1.93
C PRO A 161 4.89 -34.85 3.24
N SER A 162 5.03 -36.18 3.20
CA SER A 162 5.00 -37.03 4.40
C SER A 162 6.25 -36.84 5.28
N VAL A 163 7.42 -36.64 4.66
CA VAL A 163 8.67 -36.35 5.38
C VAL A 163 8.55 -35.04 6.17
N ILE A 164 8.09 -33.97 5.52
CA ILE A 164 7.93 -32.65 6.15
C ILE A 164 6.80 -32.67 7.18
N GLY A 165 5.69 -33.36 6.90
CA GLY A 165 4.62 -33.57 7.88
C GLY A 165 5.12 -34.25 9.15
N ALA A 166 5.95 -35.29 9.03
CA ALA A 166 6.55 -35.98 10.17
C ALA A 166 7.53 -35.09 10.95
N GLU A 167 8.37 -34.31 10.26
CA GLU A 167 9.30 -33.37 10.89
C GLU A 167 8.55 -32.31 11.74
N LEU A 168 7.42 -31.82 11.23
CA LEU A 168 6.63 -30.77 11.89
C LEU A 168 5.57 -31.31 12.86
N GLY A 169 5.32 -32.62 12.86
CA GLY A 169 4.19 -33.20 13.60
C GLY A 169 2.83 -32.76 13.06
N VAL A 170 2.74 -32.46 11.76
CA VAL A 170 1.55 -31.95 11.08
C VAL A 170 0.87 -33.09 10.30
N PRO A 171 -0.45 -33.29 10.43
CA PRO A 171 -1.15 -34.34 9.68
C PRO A 171 -1.12 -34.06 8.16
N VAL A 172 -1.01 -35.13 7.37
CA VAL A 172 -0.99 -35.06 5.89
C VAL A 172 -2.17 -35.83 5.32
N TYR A 173 -3.01 -35.15 4.55
CA TYR A 173 -4.16 -35.72 3.84
C TYR A 173 -3.81 -35.96 2.37
N GLN A 174 -3.91 -37.19 1.90
CA GLN A 174 -3.28 -37.62 0.65
C GLN A 174 -4.31 -38.02 -0.41
N MET A 175 -4.37 -37.23 -1.49
CA MET A 175 -5.16 -37.43 -2.71
C MET A 175 -4.49 -38.40 -3.70
N THR A 176 -3.91 -39.51 -3.21
CA THR A 176 -3.09 -40.39 -4.06
C THR A 176 -3.80 -41.68 -4.49
N GLN A 177 -4.93 -42.02 -3.85
CA GLN A 177 -5.68 -43.24 -4.12
C GLN A 177 -7.10 -42.99 -4.59
N ALA A 178 -7.60 -43.89 -5.44
CA ALA A 178 -8.98 -43.86 -5.89
C ALA A 178 -9.95 -43.98 -4.68
N PRO A 179 -11.10 -43.29 -4.70
CA PRO A 179 -11.63 -42.49 -5.81
C PRO A 179 -11.04 -41.07 -5.92
N ASN A 180 -10.22 -40.64 -4.96
CA ASN A 180 -9.71 -39.27 -4.86
C ASN A 180 -8.30 -39.09 -5.45
N ARG A 181 -7.83 -40.03 -6.28
CA ARG A 181 -6.49 -39.95 -6.87
C ARG A 181 -6.46 -38.77 -7.82
N LEU A 182 -5.65 -37.77 -7.48
CA LEU A 182 -5.44 -36.58 -8.27
C LEU A 182 -3.96 -36.47 -8.62
N ILE A 183 -3.67 -36.39 -9.91
CA ILE A 183 -2.35 -36.02 -10.43
C ILE A 183 -2.30 -34.50 -10.45
N ALA A 184 -1.33 -33.91 -9.78
CA ALA A 184 -1.24 -32.45 -9.70
C ALA A 184 0.19 -31.97 -9.47
N THR A 185 0.31 -30.65 -9.47
CA THR A 185 1.55 -29.92 -9.29
C THR A 185 1.24 -28.56 -8.66
N GLY A 186 1.97 -28.19 -7.62
CA GLY A 186 1.77 -26.93 -6.90
C GLY A 186 2.11 -25.67 -7.69
N GLY A 187 2.94 -25.74 -8.74
CA GLY A 187 3.20 -24.57 -9.61
C GLY A 187 2.00 -24.20 -10.49
N ASN A 188 1.12 -25.17 -10.75
CA ASN A 188 -0.14 -24.94 -11.44
C ASN A 188 -1.31 -24.67 -10.47
N PHE A 189 -1.07 -24.13 -9.28
CA PHE A 189 -2.14 -23.83 -8.34
C PHE A 189 -1.84 -22.57 -7.52
N MET A 190 -2.84 -21.70 -7.37
CA MET A 190 -2.82 -20.56 -6.45
C MET A 190 -4.22 -20.35 -5.86
N THR A 191 -4.31 -19.72 -4.68
CA THR A 191 -5.58 -19.41 -4.01
C THR A 191 -5.56 -18.00 -3.43
N ASP A 192 -6.75 -17.41 -3.27
CA ASP A 192 -6.97 -16.12 -2.64
C ASP A 192 -7.11 -16.18 -1.10
N GLY A 193 -7.00 -17.38 -0.52
CA GLY A 193 -7.18 -17.60 0.92
C GLY A 193 -8.64 -17.63 1.37
N HIS A 194 -9.58 -17.42 0.44
CA HIS A 194 -11.03 -17.28 0.64
C HIS A 194 -11.80 -18.30 -0.19
N HIS A 195 -11.26 -19.52 -0.28
CA HIS A 195 -11.83 -20.65 -1.01
C HIS A 195 -11.79 -20.55 -2.54
N GLN A 196 -11.37 -19.45 -3.17
CA GLN A 196 -11.17 -19.45 -4.62
C GLN A 196 -9.78 -19.99 -4.97
N GLY A 197 -9.71 -20.83 -6.00
CA GLY A 197 -8.44 -21.37 -6.50
C GLY A 197 -8.34 -21.26 -8.01
N PHE A 198 -7.11 -21.19 -8.51
CA PHE A 198 -6.78 -21.00 -9.92
C PHE A 198 -5.79 -22.07 -10.38
N SER A 199 -5.99 -22.58 -11.59
CA SER A 199 -5.06 -23.47 -12.31
C SER A 199 -5.21 -23.28 -13.81
N SER A 200 -4.31 -23.86 -14.60
CA SER A 200 -4.57 -24.10 -16.02
C SER A 200 -5.38 -25.39 -16.21
N GLU A 201 -5.92 -25.58 -17.41
CA GLU A 201 -6.62 -26.78 -17.86
C GLU A 201 -5.73 -28.04 -17.87
N LEU A 202 -4.41 -27.92 -17.64
CA LEU A 202 -3.51 -29.07 -17.41
C LEU A 202 -4.04 -30.02 -16.33
N ILE A 203 -4.71 -29.49 -15.28
CA ILE A 203 -5.31 -30.33 -14.24
C ILE A 203 -6.38 -31.28 -14.80
N LEU A 204 -7.09 -30.87 -15.86
CA LEU A 204 -8.08 -31.71 -16.55
C LEU A 204 -7.38 -32.70 -17.49
N GLU A 205 -6.38 -32.24 -18.23
CA GLU A 205 -5.62 -33.04 -19.19
C GLU A 205 -4.91 -34.23 -18.51
N GLU A 206 -4.23 -33.97 -17.38
CA GLU A 206 -3.50 -34.99 -16.62
C GLU A 206 -4.42 -35.94 -15.83
N ASN A 207 -5.70 -35.59 -15.67
CA ASN A 207 -6.71 -36.38 -14.94
C ASN A 207 -7.89 -36.77 -15.83
N SER A 208 -7.65 -37.09 -17.11
CA SER A 208 -8.67 -37.41 -18.12
C SER A 208 -9.62 -38.57 -17.77
N THR A 209 -9.33 -39.37 -16.73
CA THR A 209 -10.23 -40.39 -16.20
C THR A 209 -11.30 -39.85 -15.23
N LEU A 210 -11.16 -38.61 -14.78
CA LEU A 210 -12.10 -37.90 -13.92
C LEU A 210 -12.89 -36.86 -14.72
N THR A 211 -14.11 -36.59 -14.32
CA THR A 211 -14.84 -35.40 -14.81
C THR A 211 -14.33 -34.15 -14.09
N GLU A 212 -14.53 -32.99 -14.70
CA GLU A 212 -14.22 -31.70 -14.05
C GLU A 212 -14.92 -31.56 -12.70
N GLU A 213 -16.21 -31.93 -12.61
CA GLU A 213 -16.97 -31.93 -11.34
C GLU A 213 -16.33 -32.84 -10.28
N GLN A 214 -15.75 -33.98 -10.66
CA GLN A 214 -15.03 -34.85 -9.72
C GLN A 214 -13.74 -34.19 -9.23
N ILE A 215 -12.98 -33.54 -10.12
CA ILE A 215 -11.77 -32.79 -9.76
C ILE A 215 -12.12 -31.65 -8.81
N ASP A 216 -13.18 -30.90 -9.10
CA ASP A 216 -13.68 -29.80 -8.25
C ASP A 216 -14.09 -30.30 -6.87
N ASN A 217 -14.81 -31.43 -6.79
CA ASN A 217 -15.20 -32.03 -5.52
C ASN A 217 -14.00 -32.54 -4.71
N ILE A 218 -12.96 -33.07 -5.35
CA ILE A 218 -11.72 -33.46 -4.68
C ILE A 218 -11.02 -32.22 -4.12
N LYS A 219 -10.83 -31.16 -4.92
CA LYS A 219 -10.23 -29.91 -4.46
C LYS A 219 -11.05 -29.24 -3.35
N TYR A 220 -12.37 -29.27 -3.43
CA TYR A 220 -13.25 -28.77 -2.37
C TYR A 220 -13.09 -29.56 -1.07
N SER A 221 -13.14 -30.89 -1.12
CA SER A 221 -13.10 -31.72 0.10
C SER A 221 -11.74 -31.72 0.81
N TYR A 222 -10.62 -31.67 0.06
CA TYR A 222 -9.28 -31.67 0.65
C TYR A 222 -8.72 -30.28 0.94
N MET A 223 -9.13 -29.26 0.18
CA MET A 223 -8.48 -27.94 0.20
C MET A 223 -9.48 -26.80 0.42
N GLY A 224 -10.78 -27.09 0.44
CA GLY A 224 -11.82 -26.07 0.58
C GLY A 224 -11.97 -25.18 -0.64
N ILE A 225 -11.49 -25.59 -1.81
CA ILE A 225 -11.50 -24.74 -3.00
C ILE A 225 -12.83 -24.84 -3.74
N ASN A 226 -13.57 -23.73 -3.78
CA ASN A 226 -14.76 -23.51 -4.59
C ASN A 226 -15.03 -21.99 -4.73
N PRO A 227 -15.02 -21.40 -5.95
CA PRO A 227 -14.84 -22.08 -7.23
C PRO A 227 -13.37 -22.42 -7.51
N TYR A 228 -13.17 -23.49 -8.30
CA TYR A 228 -11.86 -23.85 -8.84
C TYR A 228 -11.76 -23.44 -10.31
N ILE A 229 -11.17 -22.27 -10.55
CA ILE A 229 -11.08 -21.60 -11.85
C ILE A 229 -9.95 -22.21 -12.67
N LYS A 230 -10.24 -22.54 -13.93
CA LYS A 230 -9.30 -23.18 -14.85
C LYS A 230 -9.14 -22.30 -16.09
N MET A 231 -7.91 -21.98 -16.44
CA MET A 231 -7.56 -21.19 -17.62
C MET A 231 -7.04 -22.10 -18.72
N THR A 232 -7.31 -21.76 -19.98
CA THR A 232 -6.74 -22.51 -21.10
C THR A 232 -5.20 -22.50 -21.04
N THR A 233 -4.59 -23.64 -21.34
CA THR A 233 -3.14 -23.81 -21.36
C THR A 233 -2.48 -22.85 -22.36
N LEU A 234 -1.24 -22.46 -22.08
CA LEU A 234 -0.51 -21.53 -22.95
C LEU A 234 0.24 -22.30 -24.04
N PRO A 235 0.24 -21.82 -25.30
CA PRO A 235 0.91 -22.48 -26.42
C PRO A 235 2.41 -22.76 -26.24
N TYR A 236 3.18 -21.83 -25.66
CA TYR A 236 4.66 -21.89 -25.61
C TYR A 236 5.23 -22.15 -24.20
N ASP A 237 4.43 -22.04 -23.14
CA ASP A 237 4.81 -22.55 -21.82
C ASP A 237 4.67 -24.09 -21.78
N ASP A 238 5.76 -24.80 -22.03
CA ASP A 238 5.83 -26.27 -22.10
C ASP A 238 5.33 -27.02 -20.85
N ILE A 239 5.25 -26.35 -19.69
CA ILE A 239 4.76 -26.96 -18.45
C ILE A 239 3.33 -26.53 -18.08
N HIS A 240 2.77 -25.56 -18.80
CA HIS A 240 1.41 -25.04 -18.62
C HIS A 240 1.07 -24.62 -17.18
N HIS A 241 2.04 -24.05 -16.45
CA HIS A 241 1.84 -23.64 -15.06
C HIS A 241 1.39 -22.18 -14.96
N ILE A 242 0.44 -21.90 -14.07
CA ILE A 242 -0.01 -20.52 -13.85
C ILE A 242 1.03 -19.61 -13.20
N ASP A 243 1.96 -20.18 -12.40
CA ASP A 243 3.04 -19.42 -11.77
C ASP A 243 4.08 -18.86 -12.75
N MET A 244 4.00 -19.25 -14.03
CA MET A 244 4.84 -18.74 -15.11
C MET A 244 4.30 -17.44 -15.74
N HIS A 245 3.03 -17.09 -15.52
CA HIS A 245 2.41 -15.93 -16.15
C HIS A 245 1.46 -15.12 -15.26
N MET A 246 1.14 -15.59 -14.05
CA MET A 246 0.25 -14.91 -13.11
C MET A 246 0.76 -15.06 -11.67
N LYS A 247 0.50 -14.07 -10.82
CA LYS A 247 0.63 -14.16 -9.36
C LYS A 247 -0.46 -13.35 -8.67
N LEU A 248 -1.08 -13.90 -7.62
CA LEU A 248 -1.94 -13.14 -6.71
C LEU A 248 -1.06 -12.41 -5.68
N LEU A 249 -1.27 -11.11 -5.49
CA LEU A 249 -0.49 -10.30 -4.54
C LEU A 249 -1.25 -9.99 -3.24
N ASP A 250 -2.58 -9.98 -3.33
CA ASP A 250 -3.54 -9.83 -2.24
C ASP A 250 -4.88 -10.45 -2.68
N GLU A 251 -5.94 -10.33 -1.87
CA GLU A 251 -7.25 -10.91 -2.17
C GLU A 251 -7.91 -10.35 -3.44
N GLU A 252 -7.41 -9.24 -3.98
CA GLU A 252 -8.04 -8.52 -5.09
C GLU A 252 -7.12 -8.22 -6.26
N THR A 253 -5.84 -8.56 -6.20
CA THR A 253 -4.83 -8.08 -7.15
C THR A 253 -4.14 -9.21 -7.87
N LEU A 254 -4.33 -9.24 -9.19
CA LEU A 254 -3.63 -10.13 -10.11
C LEU A 254 -2.44 -9.39 -10.72
N LEU A 255 -1.23 -9.92 -10.55
CA LEU A 255 -0.06 -9.55 -11.32
C LEU A 255 0.07 -10.49 -12.52
N VAL A 256 -0.02 -9.96 -13.74
CA VAL A 256 -0.10 -10.76 -14.97
C VAL A 256 1.00 -10.36 -15.94
N GLY A 257 1.72 -11.35 -16.46
CA GLY A 257 2.75 -11.18 -17.49
C GLY A 257 2.22 -10.44 -18.72
N GLN A 258 3.03 -9.57 -19.31
CA GLN A 258 2.70 -8.80 -20.50
C GLN A 258 3.80 -8.93 -21.56
N TYR A 259 3.45 -9.60 -22.66
CA TYR A 259 4.19 -9.54 -23.90
C TYR A 259 3.82 -8.29 -24.71
N PRO A 260 4.64 -7.88 -25.69
CA PRO A 260 4.18 -7.02 -26.75
C PRO A 260 2.94 -7.60 -27.46
N GLU A 261 2.12 -6.72 -28.03
CA GLU A 261 0.87 -7.12 -28.69
C GLU A 261 1.12 -8.19 -29.78
N GLY A 262 0.39 -9.30 -29.70
CA GLY A 262 0.45 -10.39 -30.69
C GLY A 262 1.68 -11.31 -30.61
N VAL A 263 2.54 -11.14 -29.59
CA VAL A 263 3.79 -11.90 -29.47
C VAL A 263 3.64 -13.07 -28.48
N SER A 264 4.21 -14.23 -28.84
CA SER A 264 4.27 -15.44 -28.01
C SER A 264 2.91 -15.79 -27.41
N ASP A 265 2.85 -16.12 -26.11
CA ASP A 265 1.62 -16.43 -25.39
C ASP A 265 0.74 -15.22 -25.06
N GLY A 266 1.17 -14.00 -25.42
CA GLY A 266 0.45 -12.76 -25.13
C GLY A 266 -1.06 -12.83 -25.44
N PRO A 267 -1.48 -13.22 -26.66
CA PRO A 267 -2.90 -13.36 -26.99
C PRO A 267 -3.69 -14.31 -26.08
N GLN A 268 -3.10 -15.44 -25.69
CA GLN A 268 -3.77 -16.40 -24.81
C GLN A 268 -3.82 -15.91 -23.36
N ILE A 269 -2.76 -15.24 -22.88
CA ILE A 269 -2.74 -14.61 -21.56
C ILE A 269 -3.85 -13.55 -21.45
N GLU A 270 -4.04 -12.70 -22.47
CA GLU A 270 -5.12 -11.71 -22.48
C GLU A 270 -6.51 -12.34 -22.53
N ALA A 271 -6.66 -13.46 -23.26
CA ALA A 271 -7.90 -14.22 -23.32
C ALA A 271 -8.25 -14.84 -21.95
N ASN A 272 -7.28 -15.47 -21.29
CA ASN A 272 -7.42 -16.03 -19.94
C ASN A 272 -7.75 -14.95 -18.91
N LEU A 273 -7.06 -13.80 -18.98
CA LEU A 273 -7.35 -12.66 -18.11
C LEU A 273 -8.78 -12.14 -18.33
N SER A 274 -9.19 -11.97 -19.59
CA SER A 274 -10.55 -11.54 -19.93
C SER A 274 -11.60 -12.53 -19.43
N TYR A 275 -11.32 -13.83 -19.52
CA TYR A 275 -12.17 -14.87 -18.96
C TYR A 275 -12.32 -14.71 -17.44
N ILE A 276 -11.24 -14.48 -16.70
CA ILE A 276 -11.31 -14.24 -15.25
C ILE A 276 -12.16 -13.00 -14.94
N LEU A 277 -11.84 -11.85 -15.55
CA LEU A 277 -12.48 -10.57 -15.25
C LEU A 277 -13.97 -10.53 -15.60
N ASN A 278 -14.41 -11.32 -16.58
CA ASN A 278 -15.81 -11.35 -17.01
C ASN A 278 -16.68 -12.32 -16.19
N ASN A 279 -16.08 -13.31 -15.51
CA ASN A 279 -16.82 -14.40 -14.88
C ASN A 279 -16.68 -14.47 -13.36
N TYR A 280 -15.65 -13.83 -12.79
CA TYR A 280 -15.33 -13.96 -11.38
C TYR A 280 -15.08 -12.61 -10.72
N GLN A 281 -15.41 -12.54 -9.43
CA GLN A 281 -15.16 -11.39 -8.57
C GLN A 281 -14.19 -11.80 -7.45
N THR A 282 -13.61 -10.80 -6.81
CA THR A 282 -12.82 -10.98 -5.59
C THR A 282 -13.71 -11.51 -4.46
N PRO A 283 -13.13 -12.04 -3.37
CA PRO A 283 -13.87 -12.44 -2.16
C PRO A 283 -14.77 -11.35 -1.58
N TYR A 284 -14.46 -10.08 -1.89
CA TYR A 284 -15.20 -8.92 -1.43
C TYR A 284 -16.30 -8.46 -2.41
N GLY A 285 -16.59 -9.25 -3.44
CA GLY A 285 -17.63 -8.95 -4.43
C GLY A 285 -17.28 -7.79 -5.37
N ARG A 286 -15.99 -7.50 -5.56
CA ARG A 286 -15.51 -6.43 -6.45
C ARG A 286 -14.76 -7.02 -7.65
N PRO A 287 -14.57 -6.28 -8.75
CA PRO A 287 -13.67 -6.70 -9.81
C PRO A 287 -12.22 -6.76 -9.33
N TYR A 288 -11.46 -7.71 -9.87
CA TYR A 288 -10.01 -7.82 -9.67
C TYR A 288 -9.27 -6.58 -10.20
N ARG A 289 -8.29 -6.11 -9.44
CA ARG A 289 -7.27 -5.15 -9.89
C ARG A 289 -6.20 -5.92 -10.66
N VAL A 290 -5.86 -5.45 -11.84
CA VAL A 290 -4.81 -6.07 -12.67
C VAL A 290 -3.60 -5.16 -12.71
N LEU A 291 -2.45 -5.72 -12.32
CA LEU A 291 -1.13 -5.13 -12.52
C LEU A 291 -0.43 -5.92 -13.63
N ARG A 292 0.26 -5.21 -14.51
CA ARG A 292 1.02 -5.82 -15.61
C ARG A 292 2.50 -5.82 -15.28
N ILE A 293 3.18 -6.90 -15.60
CA ILE A 293 4.63 -7.03 -15.47
C ILE A 293 5.21 -7.51 -16.81
N PRO A 294 6.31 -6.92 -17.32
CA PRO A 294 6.83 -7.30 -18.63
C PRO A 294 7.24 -8.77 -18.66
N MET A 295 6.96 -9.48 -19.76
CA MET A 295 7.59 -10.76 -20.07
C MET A 295 8.78 -10.45 -20.98
N PRO A 296 10.03 -10.58 -20.50
CA PRO A 296 11.18 -10.12 -21.27
C PRO A 296 11.54 -11.10 -22.39
N ALA A 297 12.04 -10.56 -23.50
CA ALA A 297 12.77 -11.35 -24.49
C ALA A 297 14.13 -11.81 -23.95
N ASP A 298 14.74 -12.80 -24.61
CA ASP A 298 16.13 -13.16 -24.38
C ASP A 298 17.11 -12.01 -24.77
N GLU A 299 18.41 -12.22 -24.53
CA GLU A 299 19.48 -11.27 -24.86
C GLU A 299 19.64 -11.00 -26.35
N TYR A 300 19.03 -11.81 -27.21
CA TYR A 300 19.01 -11.66 -28.66
C TYR A 300 17.72 -11.00 -29.16
N GLY A 301 16.78 -10.68 -28.25
CA GLY A 301 15.50 -10.06 -28.56
C GLY A 301 14.43 -11.06 -29.03
N ASN A 302 14.61 -12.35 -28.80
CA ASN A 302 13.62 -13.38 -29.12
C ASN A 302 12.68 -13.60 -27.94
N TYR A 303 11.39 -13.74 -28.25
CA TYR A 303 10.37 -14.16 -27.29
C TYR A 303 10.14 -15.67 -27.42
N PRO A 304 9.58 -16.32 -26.39
CA PRO A 304 9.37 -17.77 -26.41
C PRO A 304 8.57 -18.23 -27.62
N ASP A 305 9.13 -19.21 -28.32
CA ASP A 305 8.53 -20.06 -29.33
C ASP A 305 8.71 -21.54 -28.91
N ASP A 306 8.65 -22.48 -29.85
CA ASP A 306 8.91 -23.88 -29.54
C ASP A 306 10.36 -24.05 -29.03
N TRP A 307 10.53 -24.57 -27.80
CA TRP A 307 11.83 -24.90 -27.18
C TRP A 307 12.70 -23.73 -26.69
N SER A 308 12.11 -22.56 -26.43
CA SER A 308 12.81 -21.37 -25.91
C SER A 308 12.67 -21.19 -24.39
N ASP A 309 13.62 -20.48 -23.77
CA ASP A 309 13.57 -20.13 -22.35
C ASP A 309 12.35 -19.24 -22.04
N TYR A 310 11.49 -19.68 -21.12
CA TYR A 310 10.28 -18.96 -20.74
C TYR A 310 10.55 -17.93 -19.63
N LEU A 311 11.26 -16.85 -19.96
CA LEU A 311 11.63 -15.80 -19.01
C LEU A 311 10.39 -15.12 -18.42
N THR A 312 10.30 -15.06 -17.10
CA THR A 312 9.15 -14.47 -16.39
C THR A 312 9.53 -13.83 -15.06
N TYR A 313 8.88 -12.72 -14.71
CA TYR A 313 9.01 -12.10 -13.39
C TYR A 313 7.86 -12.48 -12.43
N THR A 314 6.85 -13.23 -12.88
CA THR A 314 5.72 -13.66 -12.02
C THR A 314 6.11 -14.82 -11.12
N ASN A 315 7.16 -15.57 -11.45
CA ASN A 315 7.64 -16.74 -10.70
C ASN A 315 8.42 -16.35 -9.42
N ALA A 316 7.87 -15.40 -8.67
CA ALA A 316 8.34 -14.89 -7.40
C ALA A 316 7.71 -15.65 -6.23
N VAL A 317 8.34 -15.58 -5.05
CA VAL A 317 7.77 -16.11 -3.79
C VAL A 317 7.60 -15.00 -2.76
N ILE A 318 6.49 -15.02 -2.03
CA ILE A 318 6.15 -14.11 -0.92
C ILE A 318 6.34 -14.87 0.40
N LEU A 319 7.10 -14.29 1.33
CA LEU A 319 7.39 -14.88 2.65
C LEU A 319 7.31 -13.79 3.72
N ASN A 320 6.13 -13.63 4.34
CA ASN A 320 5.86 -12.53 5.27
C ASN A 320 6.28 -11.19 4.64
N GLY A 321 7.19 -10.42 5.24
CA GLY A 321 7.66 -9.15 4.69
C GLY A 321 8.69 -9.22 3.55
N LEU A 322 8.91 -10.38 2.93
CA LEU A 322 9.89 -10.59 1.85
C LEU A 322 9.20 -10.99 0.55
N VAL A 323 9.67 -10.45 -0.58
CA VAL A 323 9.34 -10.93 -1.92
C VAL A 323 10.64 -11.22 -2.67
N LEU A 324 10.86 -12.47 -3.06
CA LEU A 324 11.99 -12.87 -3.89
C LEU A 324 11.55 -12.97 -5.35
N VAL A 325 12.10 -12.11 -6.20
CA VAL A 325 11.73 -11.99 -7.61
C VAL A 325 12.87 -12.53 -8.48
N PRO A 326 12.61 -13.41 -9.46
CA PRO A 326 13.64 -13.85 -10.39
C PRO A 326 14.10 -12.66 -11.24
N ILE A 327 15.40 -12.50 -11.46
CA ILE A 327 15.97 -11.54 -12.41
C ILE A 327 16.91 -12.26 -13.38
N TYR A 328 17.27 -11.63 -14.50
CA TYR A 328 17.97 -12.33 -15.59
C TYR A 328 19.23 -11.62 -16.10
N GLY A 329 19.59 -10.47 -15.54
CA GLY A 329 20.63 -9.59 -16.07
C GLY A 329 20.16 -8.80 -17.28
N LEU A 330 18.86 -8.54 -17.37
CA LEU A 330 18.20 -7.85 -18.48
C LEU A 330 17.81 -6.42 -18.09
N PRO A 331 17.70 -5.48 -19.05
CA PRO A 331 17.28 -4.10 -18.77
C PRO A 331 15.93 -3.98 -18.04
N GLN A 332 15.04 -4.95 -18.22
CA GLN A 332 13.71 -5.01 -17.62
C GLN A 332 13.71 -5.46 -16.15
N ASP A 333 14.83 -5.95 -15.61
CA ASP A 333 14.91 -6.43 -14.22
C ASP A 333 14.51 -5.33 -13.22
N ASP A 334 15.03 -4.10 -13.41
CA ASP A 334 14.74 -2.96 -12.52
C ASP A 334 13.27 -2.53 -12.58
N GLU A 335 12.68 -2.55 -13.78
CA GLU A 335 11.25 -2.26 -13.98
C GLU A 335 10.38 -3.27 -13.23
N ALA A 336 10.70 -4.57 -13.37
CA ALA A 336 9.97 -5.64 -12.70
C ALA A 336 10.03 -5.50 -11.17
N LEU A 337 11.22 -5.23 -10.61
CA LEU A 337 11.39 -5.01 -9.17
C LEU A 337 10.61 -3.78 -8.69
N ASP A 338 10.59 -2.70 -9.47
CA ASP A 338 9.83 -1.48 -9.12
C ASP A 338 8.32 -1.69 -9.16
N ILE A 339 7.81 -2.54 -10.06
CA ILE A 339 6.39 -2.92 -10.08
C ILE A 339 6.02 -3.64 -8.77
N TYR A 340 6.82 -4.62 -8.34
CA TYR A 340 6.60 -5.29 -7.05
C TYR A 340 6.68 -4.32 -5.86
N ARG A 341 7.67 -3.42 -5.82
CA ARG A 341 7.81 -2.44 -4.72
C ARG A 341 6.61 -1.50 -4.62
N LYS A 342 6.04 -1.08 -5.74
CA LYS A 342 4.83 -0.24 -5.78
C LYS A 342 3.57 -1.03 -5.42
N ALA A 343 3.49 -2.29 -5.86
CA ALA A 343 2.34 -3.15 -5.61
C ALA A 343 2.26 -3.65 -4.16
N MET A 344 3.42 -3.84 -3.52
CA MET A 344 3.56 -4.42 -2.18
C MET A 344 4.37 -3.48 -1.27
N PRO A 345 3.86 -2.27 -0.95
CA PRO A 345 4.57 -1.31 -0.12
C PRO A 345 4.88 -1.88 1.27
N GLY A 346 6.09 -1.60 1.76
CA GLY A 346 6.58 -2.12 3.04
C GLY A 346 7.27 -3.49 2.95
N TYR A 347 7.07 -4.25 1.86
CA TYR A 347 7.80 -5.49 1.65
C TYR A 347 9.22 -5.22 1.17
N ASN A 348 10.15 -6.09 1.61
CA ASN A 348 11.50 -6.13 1.10
C ASN A 348 11.53 -6.92 -0.21
N VAL A 349 11.66 -6.24 -1.34
CA VAL A 349 11.71 -6.86 -2.67
C VAL A 349 13.16 -7.07 -3.09
N VAL A 350 13.55 -8.34 -3.25
CA VAL A 350 14.91 -8.76 -3.58
C VAL A 350 14.93 -9.55 -4.90
N GLY A 351 15.76 -9.11 -5.84
CA GLY A 351 16.02 -9.85 -7.08
C GLY A 351 17.10 -10.93 -6.87
N ILE A 352 16.83 -12.16 -7.33
CA ILE A 352 17.83 -13.24 -7.40
C ILE A 352 18.00 -13.65 -8.87
N ASN A 353 19.23 -13.64 -9.36
CA ASN A 353 19.49 -13.98 -10.76
C ASN A 353 19.20 -15.47 -11.02
N MET A 354 18.22 -15.78 -11.86
CA MET A 354 17.77 -17.14 -12.20
C MET A 354 18.12 -17.54 -13.63
N ARG A 355 19.04 -16.81 -14.28
CA ARG A 355 19.45 -17.06 -15.67
C ARG A 355 19.97 -18.47 -15.93
N ASN A 356 20.57 -19.11 -14.92
CA ASN A 356 21.05 -20.48 -14.99
C ASN A 356 19.97 -21.53 -14.68
N VAL A 357 18.83 -21.13 -14.11
CA VAL A 357 17.72 -22.02 -13.72
C VAL A 357 16.63 -22.06 -14.79
N ILE A 358 16.31 -20.90 -15.37
CA ILE A 358 15.21 -20.74 -16.32
C ILE A 358 15.26 -21.65 -17.57
N PRO A 359 16.43 -22.09 -18.10
CA PRO A 359 16.45 -23.05 -19.21
C PRO A 359 15.89 -24.43 -18.86
N ALA A 360 15.64 -24.70 -17.58
CA ALA A 360 14.94 -25.90 -17.12
C ALA A 360 13.43 -25.67 -16.89
N SER A 361 12.89 -24.55 -17.40
CA SER A 361 11.47 -24.13 -17.35
C SER A 361 10.96 -23.81 -15.93
N GLY A 362 11.78 -23.14 -15.11
CA GLY A 362 11.34 -22.69 -13.78
C GLY A 362 12.28 -21.66 -13.16
N ALA A 363 11.80 -20.97 -12.12
CA ALA A 363 12.60 -19.98 -11.38
C ALA A 363 12.40 -20.11 -9.86
N ILE A 364 12.30 -18.99 -9.12
CA ILE A 364 12.34 -18.97 -7.65
C ILE A 364 11.11 -19.68 -7.06
N HIS A 365 9.92 -19.34 -7.54
CA HIS A 365 8.68 -19.92 -7.04
C HIS A 365 8.67 -21.44 -7.23
N CYS A 366 9.20 -21.93 -8.35
CA CYS A 366 9.27 -23.36 -8.67
C CYS A 366 10.18 -24.19 -7.76
N ILE A 367 11.13 -23.56 -7.05
CA ILE A 367 12.12 -24.23 -6.17
C ILE A 367 11.94 -23.87 -4.69
N THR A 368 10.80 -23.29 -4.35
CA THR A 368 10.42 -22.92 -2.98
C THR A 368 9.00 -23.39 -2.68
N ARG A 369 8.71 -23.68 -1.41
CA ARG A 369 7.37 -24.04 -0.94
C ARG A 369 7.14 -23.50 0.46
N GLU A 370 6.23 -22.55 0.60
CA GLU A 370 5.86 -21.95 1.89
C GLU A 370 5.13 -22.94 2.82
N ILE A 371 5.33 -22.75 4.12
CA ILE A 371 4.62 -23.44 5.20
C ILE A 371 3.86 -22.37 5.97
N ALA A 372 2.52 -22.46 5.93
CA ALA A 372 1.65 -21.54 6.66
C ALA A 372 1.88 -21.65 8.16
N ALA A 373 1.71 -20.54 8.88
CA ALA A 373 1.99 -20.45 10.30
C ALA A 373 1.12 -21.39 11.14
N ASN A 374 1.69 -21.98 12.18
CA ASN A 374 0.87 -22.57 13.24
C ASN A 374 0.18 -21.44 14.04
N ASP A 375 -1.07 -21.65 14.45
CA ASP A 375 -1.91 -20.64 15.13
C ASP A 375 -1.88 -19.26 14.42
N PRO A 376 -2.37 -19.17 13.17
CA PRO A 376 -2.45 -17.90 12.46
C PRO A 376 -3.49 -16.96 13.11
N ILE A 377 -3.30 -15.67 12.93
CA ILE A 377 -4.36 -14.67 13.09
C ILE A 377 -4.81 -14.28 11.69
N PHE A 378 -5.94 -14.83 11.28
CA PHE A 378 -6.56 -14.49 10.01
C PHE A 378 -7.27 -13.13 10.15
N ILE A 379 -6.91 -12.16 9.31
CA ILE A 379 -7.59 -10.88 9.16
C ILE A 379 -8.06 -10.78 7.71
N SER A 380 -9.36 -10.70 7.48
CA SER A 380 -9.97 -10.44 6.18
C SER A 380 -10.65 -9.08 6.20
N HIS A 381 -10.27 -8.21 5.28
CA HIS A 381 -10.73 -6.83 5.24
C HIS A 381 -10.69 -6.35 3.80
N ALA A 382 -11.80 -5.83 3.30
CA ALA A 382 -11.88 -5.18 2.00
C ALA A 382 -11.35 -3.75 2.11
N PRO A 383 -10.11 -3.44 1.67
CA PRO A 383 -9.58 -2.10 1.84
C PRO A 383 -10.38 -1.09 1.02
N TYR A 384 -10.48 0.13 1.55
CA TYR A 384 -10.90 1.29 0.79
C TYR A 384 -10.11 1.38 -0.52
N ARG A 385 -10.82 1.61 -1.63
CA ARG A 385 -10.22 2.00 -2.92
C ARG A 385 -10.23 3.52 -3.02
N ASN A 386 -9.32 4.09 -3.81
CA ASN A 386 -9.25 5.54 -4.01
C ASN A 386 -10.58 6.15 -4.45
N GLY A 387 -10.75 7.41 -4.09
CA GLY A 387 -11.94 8.19 -4.41
C GLY A 387 -13.08 7.98 -3.44
N VAL A 388 -12.77 7.90 -2.15
CA VAL A 388 -13.76 7.79 -1.09
C VAL A 388 -14.41 9.16 -0.88
N ASP A 389 -15.73 9.18 -0.84
CA ASP A 389 -16.51 10.39 -0.60
C ASP A 389 -16.28 10.93 0.82
N TYR A 390 -16.13 12.25 0.95
CA TYR A 390 -16.08 12.91 2.25
C TYR A 390 -17.29 12.56 3.12
N SER A 391 -17.04 12.27 4.39
CA SER A 391 -18.05 11.89 5.38
C SER A 391 -17.81 12.59 6.71
N THR A 392 -18.84 13.27 7.23
CA THR A 392 -18.82 13.85 8.59
C THR A 392 -18.89 12.79 9.68
N GLN A 393 -19.34 11.57 9.35
CA GLN A 393 -19.45 10.45 10.29
C GLN A 393 -18.15 9.64 10.41
N GLY A 394 -17.15 9.93 9.57
CA GLY A 394 -15.92 9.13 9.48
C GLY A 394 -16.05 7.95 8.52
N TYR A 395 -15.12 7.01 8.64
CA TYR A 395 -14.87 5.93 7.69
C TYR A 395 -14.81 4.59 8.44
N THR A 396 -15.83 3.76 8.23
CA THR A 396 -15.94 2.45 8.88
C THR A 396 -15.00 1.43 8.25
N VAL A 397 -14.22 0.78 9.10
CA VAL A 397 -13.32 -0.32 8.76
C VAL A 397 -13.89 -1.59 9.39
N ASP A 398 -14.43 -2.46 8.54
CA ASP A 398 -14.98 -3.75 8.92
C ASP A 398 -14.01 -4.88 8.55
N ALA A 399 -13.82 -5.83 9.45
CA ALA A 399 -12.98 -7.00 9.21
C ALA A 399 -13.59 -8.27 9.80
N THR A 400 -13.25 -9.41 9.20
CA THR A 400 -13.39 -10.72 9.83
C THR A 400 -12.04 -11.11 10.42
N ILE A 401 -11.99 -11.38 11.72
CA ILE A 401 -10.75 -11.67 12.44
C ILE A 401 -10.90 -12.94 13.27
N SER A 402 -10.00 -13.90 13.05
CA SER A 402 -10.05 -15.20 13.73
C SER A 402 -8.68 -15.78 14.04
N SER A 403 -8.64 -16.62 15.07
CA SER A 403 -7.49 -17.43 15.51
C SER A 403 -8.05 -18.61 16.30
N ALA A 404 -7.35 -19.74 16.31
CA ALA A 404 -7.73 -20.92 17.10
C ALA A 404 -7.93 -20.58 18.59
N GLU A 405 -7.15 -19.63 19.08
CA GLU A 405 -7.11 -19.20 20.49
C GLU A 405 -8.13 -18.09 20.81
N GLY A 406 -8.87 -17.62 19.80
CA GLY A 406 -9.72 -16.43 19.90
C GLY A 406 -8.92 -15.12 19.92
N ILE A 407 -9.61 -14.01 19.71
CA ILE A 407 -9.02 -12.67 19.64
C ILE A 407 -9.26 -11.93 20.95
N SER A 408 -8.18 -11.41 21.54
CA SER A 408 -8.23 -10.65 22.80
C SER A 408 -8.37 -9.14 22.57
N ASN A 409 -7.78 -8.63 21.48
CA ASN A 409 -7.91 -7.22 21.07
C ASN A 409 -7.78 -7.09 19.55
N ALA A 410 -8.49 -6.15 18.96
CA ALA A 410 -8.32 -5.72 17.58
C ALA A 410 -8.41 -4.20 17.49
N SER A 411 -7.62 -3.56 16.63
CA SER A 411 -7.54 -2.12 16.52
C SER A 411 -7.21 -1.69 15.09
N VAL A 412 -7.76 -0.54 14.70
CA VAL A 412 -7.39 0.17 13.47
C VAL A 412 -6.42 1.26 13.84
N TYR A 413 -5.27 1.26 13.17
CA TYR A 413 -4.28 2.31 13.26
C TYR A 413 -4.40 3.19 12.02
N TRP A 414 -4.55 4.50 12.17
CA TRP A 414 -4.74 5.42 11.04
C TRP A 414 -3.96 6.73 11.17
N SER A 415 -3.64 7.37 10.04
CA SER A 415 -2.93 8.65 9.99
C SER A 415 -3.25 9.42 8.71
N THR A 416 -3.12 10.75 8.73
CA THR A 416 -3.04 11.60 7.52
C THR A 416 -1.61 12.09 7.26
N ASN A 417 -0.68 11.75 8.15
CA ASN A 417 0.74 12.03 8.00
C ASN A 417 1.54 10.92 8.70
N ILE A 418 1.99 9.93 7.93
CA ILE A 418 2.74 8.77 8.45
C ILE A 418 4.00 9.15 9.23
N THR A 419 4.59 10.33 8.99
CA THR A 419 5.76 10.81 9.76
C THR A 419 5.41 11.23 11.18
N ALA A 420 4.14 11.54 11.45
CA ALA A 420 3.62 11.86 12.77
C ALA A 420 3.19 10.62 13.58
N GLY A 421 3.26 9.43 12.97
CA GLY A 421 2.77 8.18 13.56
C GLY A 421 1.28 7.93 13.27
N PHE A 422 0.76 6.84 13.84
CA PHE A 422 -0.63 6.41 13.68
C PHE A 422 -1.41 6.61 14.98
N ASN A 423 -2.64 7.11 14.85
CA ASN A 423 -3.65 7.10 15.90
C ASN A 423 -4.29 5.72 15.97
N GLU A 424 -4.77 5.31 17.14
CA GLU A 424 -5.41 4.01 17.36
C GLU A 424 -6.91 4.18 17.63
N VAL A 425 -7.71 3.29 17.04
CA VAL A 425 -9.13 3.12 17.34
C VAL A 425 -9.39 1.64 17.58
N THR A 426 -9.80 1.29 18.80
CA THR A 426 -10.14 -0.10 19.15
C THR A 426 -11.38 -0.57 18.39
N MET A 427 -11.28 -1.74 17.76
CA MET A 427 -12.39 -2.37 17.06
C MET A 427 -13.34 -3.02 18.07
N GLN A 428 -14.64 -2.90 17.81
CA GLN A 428 -15.69 -3.58 18.56
C GLN A 428 -16.03 -4.89 17.87
N GLN A 429 -16.08 -5.98 18.63
CA GLN A 429 -16.53 -7.27 18.12
C GLN A 429 -18.06 -7.26 17.95
N GLY A 430 -18.52 -7.64 16.76
CA GLY A 430 -19.93 -7.86 16.43
C GLY A 430 -20.33 -9.33 16.65
N GLU A 431 -21.18 -9.85 15.76
CA GLU A 431 -21.53 -11.27 15.77
C GLU A 431 -20.38 -12.12 15.20
N GLY A 432 -20.07 -13.23 15.87
CA GLY A 432 -19.03 -14.18 15.45
C GLY A 432 -17.64 -13.54 15.39
N GLU A 433 -17.03 -13.61 14.21
CA GLU A 433 -15.67 -13.15 13.92
C GLU A 433 -15.64 -11.73 13.32
N SER A 434 -16.77 -11.00 13.33
CA SER A 434 -16.84 -9.64 12.80
C SER A 434 -16.29 -8.61 13.79
N TYR A 435 -15.47 -7.67 13.29
CA TYR A 435 -14.92 -6.54 14.03
C TYR A 435 -15.11 -5.26 13.24
N THR A 436 -15.45 -4.16 13.93
CA THR A 436 -15.68 -2.86 13.30
C THR A 436 -15.06 -1.71 14.10
N ALA A 437 -14.51 -0.72 13.40
CA ALA A 437 -14.09 0.57 13.97
C ALA A 437 -14.35 1.69 12.98
N THR A 438 -14.48 2.92 13.46
CA THR A 438 -14.66 4.10 12.60
C THR A 438 -13.47 5.02 12.74
N ILE A 439 -12.72 5.22 11.65
CA ILE A 439 -11.72 6.28 11.54
C ILE A 439 -12.47 7.63 11.55
N PRO A 440 -12.11 8.60 12.43
CA PRO A 440 -12.76 9.90 12.46
C PRO A 440 -12.70 10.64 11.11
N SER A 441 -13.67 11.52 10.87
CA SER A 441 -13.71 12.37 9.67
C SER A 441 -12.40 13.16 9.49
N GLN A 442 -11.92 13.22 8.24
CA GLN A 442 -10.70 13.94 7.87
C GLN A 442 -11.01 15.04 6.86
N PRO A 443 -10.16 16.09 6.75
CA PRO A 443 -10.37 17.15 5.77
C PRO A 443 -10.47 16.61 4.33
N VAL A 444 -11.32 17.24 3.52
CA VAL A 444 -11.42 16.96 2.08
C VAL A 444 -10.04 17.10 1.41
N ASN A 445 -9.76 16.27 0.40
CA ASN A 445 -8.47 16.20 -0.30
C ASN A 445 -7.30 15.74 0.58
N SER A 446 -7.55 15.17 1.76
CA SER A 446 -6.52 14.44 2.51
C SER A 446 -6.43 12.98 2.07
N THR A 447 -5.25 12.40 2.22
CA THR A 447 -5.03 10.95 2.10
C THR A 447 -5.04 10.36 3.50
N VAL A 448 -5.83 9.29 3.68
CA VAL A 448 -5.87 8.52 4.93
C VAL A 448 -5.08 7.24 4.73
N TYR A 449 -4.11 7.01 5.61
CA TYR A 449 -3.32 5.78 5.69
C TYR A 449 -3.80 4.96 6.88
N TYR A 450 -3.99 3.65 6.73
CA TYR A 450 -4.41 2.82 7.86
C TYR A 450 -4.00 1.35 7.71
N TYR A 451 -4.01 0.64 8.84
CA TYR A 451 -3.86 -0.81 8.90
C TYR A 451 -4.65 -1.36 10.09
N ILE A 452 -4.89 -2.67 10.08
CA ILE A 452 -5.55 -3.37 11.18
C ILE A 452 -4.47 -4.13 11.96
N SER A 453 -4.58 -4.18 13.28
CA SER A 453 -3.81 -5.09 14.12
C SER A 453 -4.72 -5.88 15.03
N ALA A 454 -4.46 -7.17 15.18
CA ALA A 454 -5.18 -8.05 16.07
C ALA A 454 -4.21 -8.85 16.93
N THR A 455 -4.60 -9.07 18.19
CA THR A 455 -3.86 -9.85 19.16
C THR A 455 -4.73 -11.01 19.62
N ASN A 456 -4.21 -12.24 19.56
CA ASN A 456 -4.94 -13.42 20.03
C ASN A 456 -4.81 -13.60 21.55
N SER A 457 -5.49 -14.59 22.12
CA SER A 457 -5.45 -14.87 23.57
C SER A 457 -4.07 -15.29 24.09
N ASN A 458 -3.19 -15.77 23.20
CA ASN A 458 -1.80 -16.11 23.50
C ASN A 458 -0.83 -14.93 23.35
N SER A 459 -1.35 -13.70 23.22
CA SER A 459 -0.57 -12.47 23.05
C SER A 459 0.27 -12.41 21.77
N LYS A 460 0.01 -13.27 20.77
CA LYS A 460 0.54 -13.10 19.42
C LYS A 460 -0.19 -11.92 18.79
N THR A 461 0.55 -11.01 18.16
CA THR A 461 -0.01 -9.85 17.45
C THR A 461 0.36 -9.91 15.98
N VAL A 462 -0.61 -9.68 15.11
CA VAL A 462 -0.46 -9.69 13.65
C VAL A 462 -1.14 -8.44 13.10
N ALA A 463 -0.62 -7.92 12.01
CA ALA A 463 -1.20 -6.77 11.32
C ALA A 463 -1.64 -7.13 9.90
N LYS A 464 -2.55 -6.33 9.34
CA LYS A 464 -2.96 -6.38 7.96
C LYS A 464 -2.83 -4.99 7.31
N PRO A 465 -1.91 -4.81 6.34
CA PRO A 465 -0.99 -5.83 5.81
C PRO A 465 0.08 -6.29 6.83
N LEU A 466 0.68 -7.47 6.64
CA LEU A 466 1.66 -8.08 7.58
C LEU A 466 2.87 -7.18 7.86
N VAL A 467 3.21 -6.32 6.91
CA VAL A 467 4.36 -5.40 6.97
C VAL A 467 4.05 -4.08 7.68
N ALA A 468 2.84 -3.89 8.21
CA ALA A 468 2.52 -2.68 8.95
C ALA A 468 3.44 -2.50 10.18
N PRO A 469 3.83 -1.25 10.50
CA PRO A 469 3.39 0.01 9.91
C PRO A 469 4.16 0.44 8.64
N LEU A 470 5.12 -0.36 8.14
CA LEU A 470 5.87 -0.03 6.92
C LEU A 470 5.01 -0.12 5.66
N GLY A 471 4.08 -1.07 5.62
CA GLY A 471 3.01 -1.12 4.63
C GLY A 471 1.66 -0.79 5.26
N TYR A 472 0.77 -0.23 4.46
CA TYR A 472 -0.55 0.24 4.90
C TYR A 472 -1.49 0.30 3.70
N TYR A 473 -2.78 0.35 3.99
CA TYR A 473 -3.80 0.75 3.02
C TYR A 473 -3.88 2.27 2.98
N GLU A 474 -4.23 2.82 1.83
CA GLU A 474 -4.47 4.24 1.67
C GLU A 474 -5.69 4.51 0.81
N PHE A 475 -6.34 5.65 1.08
CA PHE A 475 -7.37 6.18 0.21
C PHE A 475 -7.37 7.71 0.24
N GLU A 476 -7.62 8.29 -0.92
CA GLU A 476 -7.84 9.73 -1.06
C GLU A 476 -9.30 10.09 -0.84
N LEU A 477 -9.52 11.15 -0.05
CA LEU A 477 -10.83 11.74 0.15
C LEU A 477 -11.15 12.71 -0.97
N ASN A 478 -12.07 12.29 -1.82
CA ASN A 478 -12.65 13.20 -2.79
C ASN A 478 -13.57 14.15 -2.06
N SER A 479 -13.65 15.38 -2.58
CA SER A 479 -14.90 16.09 -2.46
C SER A 479 -15.95 15.15 -3.05
N THR A 480 -16.98 14.79 -2.28
CA THR A 480 -18.27 14.42 -2.87
C THR A 480 -18.56 15.43 -3.97
N SER A 481 -19.35 15.08 -4.99
CA SER A 481 -19.96 16.14 -5.81
C SER A 481 -20.66 17.07 -4.83
N ALA A 482 -19.97 18.16 -4.48
CA ALA A 482 -20.19 18.72 -3.17
C ALA A 482 -21.60 19.27 -3.20
N SER A 483 -22.37 19.06 -2.15
CA SER A 483 -23.43 20.00 -1.86
C SER A 483 -22.76 21.37 -1.85
N THR A 484 -22.99 22.15 -2.90
CA THR A 484 -22.57 23.53 -2.92
C THR A 484 -23.65 24.33 -2.24
N HIS A 485 -23.20 25.21 -1.36
CA HIS A 485 -24.07 26.18 -0.72
C HIS A 485 -23.64 27.56 -1.17
N PHE A 486 -24.62 28.45 -1.23
CA PHE A 486 -24.46 29.80 -1.74
C PHE A 486 -24.31 30.77 -0.58
N LEU A 487 -23.36 31.70 -0.71
CA LEU A 487 -23.20 32.83 0.17
C LEU A 487 -23.54 34.12 -0.59
N ASP A 488 -24.52 34.85 -0.07
CA ASP A 488 -24.78 36.23 -0.50
C ASP A 488 -24.02 37.19 0.41
N VAL A 489 -23.13 38.02 -0.14
CA VAL A 489 -22.43 39.07 0.63
C VAL A 489 -22.79 40.44 0.10
N THR A 490 -23.39 41.24 0.96
CA THR A 490 -23.82 42.61 0.64
C THR A 490 -23.30 43.62 1.65
N THR A 491 -23.38 44.89 1.29
CA THR A 491 -23.01 46.01 2.16
C THR A 491 -24.19 46.97 2.31
N SER A 492 -24.41 47.47 3.52
CA SER A 492 -25.35 48.55 3.82
C SER A 492 -24.59 49.74 4.38
N GLY A 493 -24.64 50.89 3.69
CA GLY A 493 -23.73 52.01 3.93
C GLY A 493 -22.53 51.99 2.99
N ASN A 494 -21.47 52.75 3.31
CA ASN A 494 -20.30 52.90 2.44
C ASN A 494 -19.03 52.26 3.03
N GLY A 495 -18.57 51.20 2.38
CA GLY A 495 -17.37 50.45 2.74
C GLY A 495 -17.12 49.30 1.76
N TYR A 496 -16.12 48.49 2.06
CA TYR A 496 -15.66 47.38 1.25
C TYR A 496 -15.63 46.11 2.08
N THR A 497 -15.85 44.98 1.43
CA THR A 497 -15.67 43.66 2.02
C THR A 497 -14.80 42.81 1.10
N ASN A 498 -14.11 41.82 1.64
CA ASN A 498 -13.26 40.92 0.85
C ASN A 498 -14.06 39.99 -0.07
N PHE A 499 -15.35 39.79 0.19
CA PHE A 499 -16.31 39.12 -0.68
C PHE A 499 -17.49 40.07 -0.94
N ILE A 500 -17.96 40.20 -2.17
CA ILE A 500 -19.18 40.92 -2.55
C ILE A 500 -19.81 40.18 -3.71
N GLY A 501 -21.12 39.97 -3.65
CA GLY A 501 -21.85 39.30 -4.72
C GLY A 501 -22.99 38.44 -4.19
N ASN A 502 -23.86 38.04 -5.11
CA ASN A 502 -24.94 37.10 -4.82
C ASN A 502 -24.58 35.74 -5.42
N ASN A 503 -25.06 34.66 -4.80
CA ASN A 503 -24.82 33.28 -5.16
C ASN A 503 -23.32 32.95 -5.31
N LEU A 504 -22.49 33.42 -4.37
CA LEU A 504 -21.10 32.98 -4.32
C LEU A 504 -21.10 31.51 -3.90
N GLU A 505 -20.72 30.65 -4.84
CA GLU A 505 -20.79 29.20 -4.67
C GLU A 505 -19.56 28.69 -3.90
N PHE A 506 -19.80 27.94 -2.83
CA PHE A 506 -18.75 27.33 -2.02
C PHE A 506 -19.11 25.87 -1.70
N THR A 507 -18.10 25.03 -1.59
CA THR A 507 -18.22 23.63 -1.16
C THR A 507 -18.66 23.57 0.31
N GLU A 508 -19.59 22.67 0.66
CA GLU A 508 -19.92 22.38 2.07
C GLU A 508 -18.66 22.11 2.92
N GLY A 509 -18.61 22.64 4.14
CA GLY A 509 -17.45 22.58 5.04
C GLY A 509 -16.38 23.65 4.78
N THR A 510 -16.51 24.51 3.76
CA THR A 510 -15.52 25.56 3.48
C THR A 510 -15.43 26.56 4.62
N LEU A 511 -14.24 26.71 5.20
CA LEU A 511 -13.94 27.74 6.21
C LEU A 511 -13.53 29.06 5.52
N LEU A 512 -14.31 30.12 5.72
CA LEU A 512 -14.05 31.46 5.17
C LEU A 512 -13.80 32.46 6.30
N THR A 513 -12.98 33.48 6.02
CA THR A 513 -12.87 34.69 6.86
C THR A 513 -13.50 35.85 6.11
N LEU A 514 -14.61 36.40 6.60
CA LEU A 514 -15.23 37.63 6.08
C LEU A 514 -14.57 38.83 6.74
N SER A 515 -14.16 39.83 5.95
CA SER A 515 -13.58 41.08 6.45
C SER A 515 -14.25 42.30 5.82
N ALA A 516 -14.43 43.35 6.61
CA ALA A 516 -15.05 44.61 6.21
C ALA A 516 -14.15 45.81 6.55
N SER A 517 -14.11 46.81 5.66
CA SER A 517 -13.33 48.04 5.79
C SER A 517 -14.16 49.25 5.39
N ALA A 518 -14.28 50.26 6.26
CA ALA A 518 -15.12 51.42 5.98
C ALA A 518 -14.48 52.39 4.99
N SER A 519 -15.31 53.07 4.18
CA SER A 519 -14.89 54.17 3.32
C SER A 519 -14.71 55.46 4.11
N ASP A 520 -14.00 56.44 3.53
CA ASP A 520 -13.81 57.76 4.15
C ASP A 520 -15.15 58.39 4.58
N GLY A 521 -15.22 58.82 5.84
CA GLY A 521 -16.43 59.39 6.44
C GLY A 521 -17.45 58.37 6.96
N TRP A 522 -17.12 57.08 6.92
CA TRP A 522 -17.94 55.99 7.46
C TRP A 522 -17.13 55.15 8.44
N GLN A 523 -17.81 54.42 9.32
CA GLN A 523 -17.20 53.42 10.20
C GLN A 523 -17.95 52.10 10.07
N PHE A 524 -17.23 50.99 10.23
CA PHE A 524 -17.85 49.67 10.33
C PHE A 524 -18.69 49.61 11.60
N ASP A 525 -19.93 49.14 11.47
CA ASP A 525 -20.87 48.99 12.57
C ASP A 525 -20.96 47.52 13.00
N ARG A 526 -21.39 46.63 12.09
CA ARG A 526 -21.56 45.19 12.38
C ARG A 526 -21.64 44.34 11.12
N TRP A 527 -21.45 43.04 11.28
CA TRP A 527 -21.93 42.02 10.36
C TRP A 527 -23.26 41.44 10.84
N GLU A 528 -24.18 41.18 9.92
CA GLU A 528 -25.30 40.25 10.13
C GLU A 528 -25.12 39.06 9.21
N ILE A 529 -24.93 37.86 9.78
CA ILE A 529 -24.71 36.62 9.04
C ILE A 529 -25.81 35.62 9.44
N SER A 530 -26.71 35.32 8.52
CA SER A 530 -27.85 34.40 8.69
C SER A 530 -28.61 34.60 10.01
N GLY A 531 -28.89 35.87 10.35
CA GLY A 531 -29.62 36.27 11.56
C GLY A 531 -28.77 36.44 12.83
N THR A 532 -27.46 36.18 12.78
CA THR A 532 -26.52 36.39 13.90
C THR A 532 -25.70 37.66 13.70
N THR A 533 -25.56 38.47 14.76
CA THR A 533 -24.82 39.73 14.72
C THR A 533 -23.38 39.57 15.25
N TYR A 534 -22.41 40.11 14.51
CA TYR A 534 -21.01 40.18 14.90
C TYR A 534 -20.51 41.63 14.90
N GLN A 535 -19.80 42.01 15.96
CA GLN A 535 -19.32 43.39 16.18
C GLN A 535 -17.85 43.59 15.74
N THR A 536 -17.20 42.53 15.26
CA THR A 536 -15.83 42.57 14.75
C THR A 536 -15.86 42.75 13.24
N SER A 537 -14.89 43.50 12.70
CA SER A 537 -14.75 43.68 11.25
C SER A 537 -14.35 42.41 10.53
N GLU A 538 -13.79 41.42 11.25
CA GLU A 538 -13.41 40.10 10.75
C GLU A 538 -14.18 38.99 11.49
N VAL A 539 -14.70 38.01 10.75
CA VAL A 539 -15.46 36.86 11.27
C VAL A 539 -15.11 35.60 10.49
N GLN A 540 -14.80 34.50 11.18
CA GLN A 540 -14.67 33.17 10.56
C GLN A 540 -16.02 32.45 10.53
N ILE A 541 -16.38 31.90 9.37
CA ILE A 541 -17.60 31.12 9.15
C ILE A 541 -17.29 29.82 8.43
N THR A 542 -18.09 28.78 8.67
CA THR A 542 -18.05 27.54 7.90
C THR A 542 -19.31 27.45 7.05
N ILE A 543 -19.15 27.22 5.74
CA ILE A 543 -20.27 27.08 4.81
C ILE A 543 -20.85 25.68 4.91
N ASN A 544 -21.90 25.50 5.71
CA ASN A 544 -22.61 24.20 5.85
C ASN A 544 -24.06 24.24 5.33
N GLU A 545 -24.54 25.41 4.93
CA GLU A 545 -25.86 25.69 4.39
C GLU A 545 -25.81 27.00 3.59
N ASN A 546 -26.89 27.38 2.89
CA ASN A 546 -26.96 28.69 2.23
C ASN A 546 -26.97 29.81 3.27
N LEU A 547 -26.06 30.78 3.14
CA LEU A 547 -25.90 31.87 4.08
C LEU A 547 -26.08 33.23 3.42
N SER A 548 -26.47 34.24 4.21
CA SER A 548 -26.43 35.64 3.80
C SER A 548 -25.64 36.45 4.82
N ALA A 549 -24.72 37.29 4.34
CA ALA A 549 -23.86 38.14 5.16
C ALA A 549 -24.00 39.60 4.69
N THR A 550 -24.38 40.50 5.60
CA THR A 550 -24.45 41.94 5.32
C THR A 550 -23.50 42.70 6.24
N ALA A 551 -22.54 43.42 5.67
CA ALA A 551 -21.71 44.37 6.42
C ALA A 551 -22.42 45.73 6.48
N TYR A 552 -22.67 46.20 7.70
CA TYR A 552 -23.25 47.51 7.95
C TYR A 552 -22.16 48.53 8.27
N PHE A 553 -22.27 49.69 7.64
CA PHE A 553 -21.45 50.86 7.88
C PHE A 553 -22.35 52.04 8.26
N THR A 554 -21.89 52.88 9.17
CA THR A 554 -22.60 54.09 9.58
C THR A 554 -21.80 55.33 9.22
N GLU A 555 -22.47 56.38 8.74
CA GLU A 555 -21.82 57.68 8.52
C GLU A 555 -21.26 58.18 9.84
N VAL A 556 -19.97 58.49 9.84
CA VAL A 556 -19.37 59.27 10.89
C VAL A 556 -19.88 60.69 10.69
N SER A 557 -20.90 61.07 11.44
CA SER A 557 -21.48 62.41 11.42
C SER A 557 -20.44 63.43 11.88
N SER A 558 -19.67 63.95 10.94
CA SER A 558 -18.66 64.95 11.18
C SER A 558 -19.33 66.31 11.37
N VAL A 559 -19.52 66.72 12.63
CA VAL A 559 -19.77 68.12 12.98
C VAL A 559 -18.46 68.91 12.81
N PHE A 560 -18.11 69.26 11.57
CA PHE A 560 -17.05 70.25 11.32
C PHE A 560 -17.48 71.22 10.22
N ALA A 561 -18.17 72.27 10.65
CA ALA A 561 -18.38 73.48 9.87
C ALA A 561 -17.09 74.31 9.81
N ASN A 562 -16.72 74.70 8.59
CA ASN A 562 -15.81 75.76 8.16
C ASN A 562 -15.40 76.81 9.21
N MET A 563 -14.08 77.05 9.36
CA MET A 563 -13.43 78.37 9.42
C MET A 563 -11.89 78.20 9.49
N GLN A 564 -11.18 78.46 8.38
CA GLN A 564 -9.71 78.52 8.34
C GLN A 564 -9.22 79.89 8.86
N GLY A 565 -8.51 79.91 9.99
CA GLY A 565 -7.79 81.10 10.43
C GLY A 565 -6.32 81.04 10.02
N LYS A 566 -5.78 82.15 9.48
CA LYS A 566 -4.35 82.27 9.15
C LYS A 566 -3.55 82.60 10.41
N LEU A 567 -2.44 81.89 10.64
CA LEU A 567 -1.50 82.19 11.73
C LEU A 567 -0.52 83.30 11.33
N SER A 568 -0.19 84.16 12.29
CA SER A 568 0.93 85.09 12.20
C SER A 568 2.15 84.45 12.87
N LEU A 569 3.22 84.24 12.10
CA LEU A 569 4.47 83.62 12.56
C LEU A 569 5.61 84.65 12.49
N TYR A 570 6.43 84.72 13.53
CA TYR A 570 7.60 85.62 13.56
C TYR A 570 8.76 85.02 14.37
N PRO A 571 10.02 85.19 13.94
CA PRO A 571 10.46 85.68 12.63
C PRO A 571 10.17 84.67 11.51
N ASN A 572 10.06 85.14 10.27
CA ASN A 572 10.02 84.29 9.08
C ASN A 572 10.79 85.01 7.96
N PRO A 573 11.93 84.49 7.46
CA PRO A 573 12.50 83.15 7.73
C PRO A 573 13.12 83.03 9.13
N ALA A 574 12.99 81.85 9.76
CA ALA A 574 13.47 81.56 11.11
C ALA A 574 14.71 80.68 11.09
N SER A 575 15.72 80.97 11.92
CA SER A 575 16.91 80.12 12.07
C SER A 575 16.92 79.29 13.37
N GLY A 576 16.07 79.64 14.34
CA GLY A 576 16.04 79.03 15.68
C GLY A 576 14.63 78.92 16.24
N MET A 577 14.06 80.02 16.75
CA MET A 577 12.74 80.01 17.40
C MET A 577 11.66 80.64 16.52
N VAL A 578 10.47 80.03 16.48
CA VAL A 578 9.27 80.57 15.82
C VAL A 578 8.21 80.87 16.86
N ARG A 579 7.68 82.09 16.85
CA ARG A 579 6.63 82.54 17.75
C ARG A 579 5.32 82.71 16.99
N ILE A 580 4.24 82.26 17.59
CA ILE A 580 2.89 82.25 17.03
C ILE A 580 1.96 82.88 18.06
N ALA A 581 1.23 83.93 17.67
CA ALA A 581 0.14 84.44 18.51
C ALA A 581 -0.89 83.33 18.72
N ASN A 582 -1.14 82.93 19.96
CA ASN A 582 -1.99 81.78 20.26
C ASN A 582 -3.43 82.10 19.81
N PRO A 583 -3.99 81.40 18.79
CA PRO A 583 -5.29 81.76 18.25
C PRO A 583 -6.47 81.19 19.07
N THR A 584 -6.17 80.47 20.15
CA THR A 584 -7.15 79.74 20.96
C THR A 584 -6.93 79.97 22.45
N THR A 585 -8.00 79.95 23.23
CA THR A 585 -7.97 79.96 24.71
C THR A 585 -7.83 78.54 25.30
N SER A 586 -7.71 77.51 24.45
CA SER A 586 -7.47 76.14 24.90
C SER A 586 -6.12 76.04 25.62
N LYS A 587 -6.12 75.40 26.79
CA LYS A 587 -4.89 75.15 27.56
C LYS A 587 -3.97 74.14 26.88
N ASN A 588 -4.52 73.22 26.08
CA ASN A 588 -3.79 72.14 25.41
C ASN A 588 -4.23 72.02 23.93
N PRO A 589 -3.87 72.96 23.04
CA PRO A 589 -4.09 72.80 21.61
C PRO A 589 -3.15 71.74 21.03
N ILE A 590 -3.60 71.00 20.02
CA ILE A 590 -2.73 70.12 19.23
C ILE A 590 -1.94 71.00 18.27
N VAL A 591 -0.61 70.92 18.33
CA VAL A 591 0.29 71.63 17.43
C VAL A 591 1.00 70.61 16.55
N LEU A 592 0.80 70.72 15.24
CA LEU A 592 1.43 69.86 14.23
C LEU A 592 2.36 70.70 13.37
N VAL A 593 3.59 70.22 13.17
CA VAL A 593 4.51 70.77 12.17
C VAL A 593 4.70 69.70 11.11
N VAL A 594 4.47 70.06 9.86
CA VAL A 594 4.64 69.18 8.70
C VAL A 594 5.66 69.77 7.74
N ASN A 595 6.52 68.92 7.19
CA ASN A 595 7.45 69.32 6.14
C ASN A 595 6.74 69.42 4.78
N ALA A 596 7.47 69.88 3.74
CA ALA A 596 6.93 70.03 2.39
C ALA A 596 6.45 68.71 1.75
N ALA A 597 6.90 67.56 2.25
CA ALA A 597 6.44 66.24 1.82
C ALA A 597 5.16 65.76 2.56
N GLY A 598 4.62 66.57 3.47
CA GLY A 598 3.42 66.26 4.24
C GLY A 598 3.66 65.39 5.48
N ALA A 599 4.92 65.05 5.79
CA ALA A 599 5.27 64.25 6.97
C ALA A 599 5.33 65.11 8.23
N ASN A 600 4.77 64.59 9.34
CA ASN A 600 4.87 65.23 10.65
C ASN A 600 6.33 65.23 11.13
N VAL A 601 6.80 66.39 11.59
CA VAL A 601 8.12 66.56 12.19
C VAL A 601 7.98 66.99 13.65
N SER A 602 8.76 66.37 14.52
CA SER A 602 8.77 66.70 15.95
C SER A 602 9.53 67.99 16.20
N VAL A 603 8.92 68.92 16.93
CA VAL A 603 9.48 70.21 17.30
C VAL A 603 9.10 70.50 18.75
N ASP A 604 10.08 70.87 19.58
CA ASP A 604 9.78 71.25 20.95
C ASP A 604 8.85 72.45 20.95
N THR A 605 7.69 72.27 21.57
CA THR A 605 6.59 73.23 21.55
C THR A 605 6.25 73.65 22.97
N GLN A 606 6.24 74.97 23.21
CA GLN A 606 5.76 75.55 24.45
C GLN A 606 4.49 76.35 24.18
N VAL A 607 3.41 76.01 24.89
CA VAL A 607 2.12 76.70 24.79
C VAL A 607 1.94 77.56 26.03
N GLN A 608 1.74 78.87 25.82
CA GLN A 608 1.35 79.83 26.85
C GLN A 608 0.03 80.49 26.45
N ASN A 609 -0.64 81.15 27.40
CA ASN A 609 -2.00 81.69 27.20
C ASN A 609 -2.12 82.62 25.98
N ASN A 610 -1.07 83.38 25.64
CA ASN A 610 -1.10 84.35 24.52
C ASN A 610 -0.13 84.02 23.38
N GLU A 611 0.75 83.03 23.54
CA GLU A 611 1.84 82.76 22.58
C GLU A 611 2.18 81.26 22.56
N ILE A 612 2.42 80.72 21.38
CA ILE A 612 2.98 79.39 21.16
C ILE A 612 4.36 79.55 20.56
N THR A 613 5.36 78.88 21.15
CA THR A 613 6.75 78.94 20.70
C THR A 613 7.22 77.58 20.23
N LEU A 614 7.84 77.54 19.05
CA LEU A 614 8.41 76.35 18.44
C LEU A 614 9.94 76.48 18.35
N ASN A 615 10.67 75.47 18.81
CA ASN A 615 12.12 75.40 18.66
C ASN A 615 12.51 74.70 17.35
N ALA A 616 12.64 75.48 16.27
CA ALA A 616 13.01 75.00 14.96
C ALA A 616 14.54 74.85 14.75
N ALA A 617 15.37 74.98 15.80
CA ALA A 617 16.83 74.94 15.66
C ALA A 617 17.36 73.60 15.10
N THR A 618 16.66 72.50 15.40
CA THR A 618 17.02 71.14 14.95
C THR A 618 16.43 70.77 13.59
N LEU A 619 15.55 71.61 13.03
CA LEU A 619 14.95 71.34 11.73
C LEU A 619 15.94 71.63 10.58
N PRO A 620 16.03 70.76 9.57
CA PRO A 620 16.75 71.07 8.33
C PRO A 620 16.19 72.31 7.62
N SER A 621 17.03 73.00 6.84
CA SER A 621 16.58 74.13 6.01
C SER A 621 15.48 73.65 5.04
N GLY A 622 14.37 74.38 4.97
CA GLY A 622 13.19 73.93 4.24
C GLY A 622 11.91 74.71 4.57
N VAL A 623 10.82 74.34 3.91
CA VAL A 623 9.49 74.93 4.11
C VAL A 623 8.66 74.04 5.01
N TYR A 624 8.09 74.62 6.06
CA TYR A 624 7.27 73.92 7.03
C TYR A 624 5.90 74.59 7.16
N LEU A 625 4.87 73.77 7.36
CA LEU A 625 3.52 74.22 7.66
C LEU A 625 3.17 73.81 9.09
N VAL A 626 2.72 74.80 9.86
CA VAL A 626 2.26 74.61 11.23
C VAL A 626 0.74 74.62 11.22
N LYS A 627 0.13 73.64 11.90
CA LYS A 627 -1.29 73.61 12.19
C LYS A 627 -1.50 73.65 13.69
N ILE A 628 -2.39 74.53 14.14
CA ILE A 628 -2.91 74.54 15.51
C ILE A 628 -4.35 74.06 15.43
N ILE A 629 -4.67 73.01 16.17
CA ILE A 629 -6.00 72.40 16.21
C ILE A 629 -6.48 72.49 17.66
N ALA A 630 -7.59 73.17 17.86
CA ALA A 630 -8.24 73.22 19.17
C ALA A 630 -9.74 73.30 19.00
N ALA A 631 -10.45 72.46 19.75
CA ALA A 631 -11.88 72.23 19.56
C ALA A 631 -12.18 71.99 18.06
N ASN A 632 -13.10 72.75 17.48
CA ASN A 632 -13.55 72.58 16.09
C ASN A 632 -12.91 73.57 15.12
N ARG A 633 -11.72 74.09 15.43
CA ARG A 633 -11.03 75.08 14.59
C ARG A 633 -9.61 74.64 14.28
N VAL A 634 -9.21 74.90 13.04
CA VAL A 634 -7.86 74.68 12.55
C VAL A 634 -7.30 76.00 12.06
N TRP A 635 -6.16 76.39 12.63
CA TRP A 635 -5.37 77.51 12.14
C TRP A 635 -4.11 76.98 11.48
N SER A 636 -3.71 77.61 10.38
CA SER A 636 -2.49 77.20 9.66
C SER A 636 -1.61 78.38 9.30
N GLY A 637 -0.31 78.12 9.22
CA GLY A 637 0.64 79.07 8.67
C GLY A 637 1.95 78.41 8.28
N ARG A 638 2.78 79.16 7.56
CA ARG A 638 4.00 78.67 6.92
C ARG A 638 5.21 79.44 7.41
N PHE A 639 6.30 78.75 7.71
CA PHE A 639 7.61 79.38 7.91
C PHE A 639 8.69 78.69 7.07
N VAL A 640 9.76 79.41 6.80
CA VAL A 640 10.95 78.90 6.10
C VAL A 640 12.10 78.85 7.10
N LYS A 641 12.69 77.66 7.26
CA LYS A 641 13.96 77.47 7.97
C LYS A 641 15.09 77.75 6.99
N VAL A 642 15.87 78.79 7.28
CA VAL A 642 17.14 79.06 6.58
C VAL A 642 18.29 78.39 7.29
#